data_AF-A0A8H7B5E8-F1
#
_entry.id   AF-A0A8H7B5E8-F1
#
_cell.length_a   1.000
_cell.length_b   1.000
_cell.length_c   1.000
_cell.angle_alpha   90.00
_cell.angle_beta   90.00
_cell.angle_gamma   90.00
#
_symmetry.space_group_name_H-M   'P 1'
#
loop_
_entity.id
_entity.type
_entity.pdbx_description
1 polymer ?
#
loop_
_entity_poly.entity_id
_entity_poly.type
_entity_poly.pdbx_seq_one_letter_code
_entity_poly.pdbx_strand_id
1 'polypeptide(L)'
;MGLVDWLNSSAEFTEWAAGRKPVPKNSDALRFGILGAAKIAPMGLIIPARSHADVIVAAVAARDRTKAEAYAKRWDVPIVHDSYEALINDPSIDCIYNPLPNGLHYKWTLAALKAGKHVLLEKPSVSNAQEARSLFHHEVLKAPNAPVLVEASHYRFHPAWYVFLAQFEKANIEKASVRAGAFKGAFPETDIRYDYDLAGGAAMDIGHYTLSALRGVFGAEPTDVTSATPSFFHSTQHQLCDRAMEATYTFPNGGSGHVLSDLSARGGYWFPWLTSNWPNFSDLLASISVTLRSENLETTNNGLHKSSQKSLMFWGFMGPHSYHRIDITTTTTLRDPSSGKIVKEEKKTEHKKAYKWPEGMGGEKKGEDWWVTYRYMLEEFVNKVKQRDGSGAWVDGEESIKQMEATDRTYERAATINMKVLTLVYSFVALGSATPAPRSASWQGKRQAADAPAYAAHTIDQLIDHFQDSDRYVPHTNATFKQRYFFDSSYYKSGGPVFLYIGGETSGESRFSNLQTGIIQILMEKFNGLGVILENRYYGESYPYNSSTTDELRFLTTEQTIADNAYFRQHATFPGVNDSLNSVDTPWIMYGGSLAGAHTAFTMKTYNDIFAGGIGSSATTQALLEYPQWYDPIIKFGPADCVSRIIDIVDKMDELIWSGNKEGIQQLKEIFGLGALQDLRDFAMTIAFPIGGPMNYPTNTWQELNWSPKYGSEDFFNFCSNVTNINPPANISSVDMALAKYSQGESWTGLGGYADYVKKTLIPNCESGRIDSTDEGCFGTQNQTYYADPSNGAARSYLYSTCSESGAYQVAPTNGPSLISRVLQIDYTQQWCTWAFPPGEHNSIPATPQLHYYNKYGGWDVQAENLAKIDGNTDVWLDLCYHSNLAPQPRISSDKYPSYLIAGAGHHWDSYGIKNVSAEPDYIREAHYWEERTVSRFLQFWAEKEH
;
A
#
# COMPACT_ATOMS: atom_id res chain seq x y z
N MET A 1 -34.16 -18.70 6.54
CA MET A 1 -33.72 -18.72 5.12
C MET A 1 -33.09 -17.37 4.87
N GLY A 2 -31.80 -17.30 4.52
CA GLY A 2 -31.13 -16.01 4.28
C GLY A 2 -31.59 -15.35 2.98
N LEU A 3 -31.28 -14.06 2.78
CA LEU A 3 -31.69 -13.32 1.58
C LEU A 3 -31.23 -14.00 0.28
N VAL A 4 -29.99 -14.50 0.24
CA VAL A 4 -29.44 -15.18 -0.95
C VAL A 4 -30.14 -16.52 -1.23
N ASP A 5 -30.53 -17.27 -0.20
CA ASP A 5 -31.27 -18.52 -0.37
C ASP A 5 -32.69 -18.25 -0.91
N TRP A 6 -33.33 -17.19 -0.42
CA TRP A 6 -34.61 -16.73 -0.93
C TRP A 6 -34.49 -16.27 -2.39
N LEU A 7 -33.46 -15.48 -2.73
CA LEU A 7 -33.21 -15.05 -4.10
C LEU A 7 -32.95 -16.24 -5.05
N ASN A 8 -32.13 -17.21 -4.64
CA ASN A 8 -31.90 -18.44 -5.42
C ASN A 8 -33.20 -19.22 -5.63
N SER A 9 -34.00 -19.38 -4.57
CA SER A 9 -35.31 -20.05 -4.66
C SER A 9 -36.28 -19.26 -5.53
N SER A 10 -36.23 -17.93 -5.49
CA SER A 10 -37.05 -17.05 -6.33
C SER A 10 -36.63 -17.12 -7.79
N ALA A 11 -35.33 -17.25 -8.09
CA ALA A 11 -34.82 -17.42 -9.45
C ALA A 11 -35.24 -18.78 -10.02
N GLU A 12 -35.06 -19.85 -9.24
CA GLU A 12 -35.58 -21.19 -9.58
C GLU A 12 -37.09 -21.18 -9.76
N PHE A 13 -37.82 -20.56 -8.83
CA PHE A 13 -39.27 -20.40 -8.92
C PHE A 13 -39.67 -19.57 -10.15
N THR A 14 -38.94 -18.52 -10.50
CA THR A 14 -39.25 -17.68 -11.66
C THR A 14 -39.01 -18.44 -12.96
N GLU A 15 -37.94 -19.24 -13.05
CA GLU A 15 -37.73 -20.15 -14.18
C GLU A 15 -38.82 -21.23 -14.26
N TRP A 16 -39.13 -21.86 -13.11
CA TRP A 16 -40.13 -22.92 -13.01
C TRP A 16 -41.56 -22.43 -13.28
N ALA A 17 -41.98 -21.33 -12.65
CA ALA A 17 -43.30 -20.72 -12.80
C ALA A 17 -43.54 -20.19 -14.21
N ALA A 18 -42.46 -19.92 -14.95
CA ALA A 18 -42.51 -19.60 -16.36
C ALA A 18 -42.38 -20.82 -17.29
N GLY A 19 -42.41 -22.05 -16.75
CA GLY A 19 -42.43 -23.30 -17.51
C GLY A 19 -41.13 -23.64 -18.25
N ARG A 20 -39.99 -23.08 -17.82
CA ARG A 20 -38.74 -23.12 -18.59
C ARG A 20 -37.95 -24.40 -18.32
N LYS A 21 -37.68 -25.17 -19.38
CA LYS A 21 -36.86 -26.39 -19.33
C LYS A 21 -35.42 -26.05 -19.75
N PRO A 22 -34.41 -26.76 -19.22
CA PRO A 22 -33.05 -26.70 -19.76
C PRO A 22 -33.05 -26.85 -21.28
N VAL A 23 -32.29 -26.01 -21.97
CA VAL A 23 -32.15 -26.10 -23.43
C VAL A 23 -31.07 -27.12 -23.78
N PRO A 24 -31.22 -27.87 -24.90
CA PRO A 24 -30.14 -28.69 -25.44
C PRO A 24 -28.87 -27.85 -25.63
N LYS A 25 -27.72 -28.45 -25.30
CA LYS A 25 -26.41 -27.80 -25.40
C LYS A 25 -25.82 -28.02 -26.79
N ASN A 26 -25.25 -26.96 -27.36
CA ASN A 26 -24.50 -27.06 -28.60
C ASN A 26 -23.21 -27.85 -28.38
N SER A 27 -22.72 -28.51 -29.43
CA SER A 27 -21.48 -29.30 -29.34
C SER A 27 -20.23 -28.45 -29.06
N ASP A 28 -20.27 -27.16 -29.42
CA ASP A 28 -19.21 -26.16 -29.20
C ASP A 28 -19.53 -25.24 -28.00
N ALA A 29 -20.37 -25.67 -27.07
CA ALA A 29 -20.70 -24.90 -25.87
C ALA A 29 -19.47 -24.72 -24.96
N LEU A 30 -19.27 -23.50 -24.44
CA LEU A 30 -18.20 -23.15 -23.52
C LEU A 30 -18.41 -23.83 -22.18
N ARG A 31 -17.36 -24.46 -21.67
CA ARG A 31 -17.35 -25.24 -20.42
C ARG A 31 -16.78 -24.39 -19.30
N PHE A 32 -17.60 -24.13 -18.29
CA PHE A 32 -17.25 -23.33 -17.13
C PHE A 32 -16.84 -24.19 -15.94
N GLY A 33 -15.75 -23.79 -15.29
CA GLY A 33 -15.40 -24.19 -13.93
C GLY A 33 -15.76 -23.09 -12.92
N ILE A 34 -16.29 -23.48 -11.75
CA ILE A 34 -16.64 -22.55 -10.66
C ILE A 34 -15.61 -22.64 -9.54
N LEU A 35 -15.04 -21.50 -9.15
CA LEU A 35 -14.17 -21.42 -7.97
C LEU A 35 -14.99 -21.16 -6.70
N GLY A 36 -15.12 -22.20 -5.89
CA GLY A 36 -15.80 -22.17 -4.59
C GLY A 36 -17.27 -22.60 -4.68
N ALA A 37 -17.78 -23.19 -3.60
CA ALA A 37 -19.20 -23.48 -3.40
C ALA A 37 -19.98 -22.20 -2.98
N ALA A 38 -19.85 -21.12 -3.77
CA ALA A 38 -20.37 -19.81 -3.42
C ALA A 38 -21.90 -19.74 -3.53
N LYS A 39 -22.55 -19.02 -2.60
CA LYS A 39 -24.02 -18.87 -2.58
C LYS A 39 -24.56 -18.05 -3.77
N ILE A 40 -23.74 -17.20 -4.38
CA ILE A 40 -24.13 -16.37 -5.53
C ILE A 40 -24.06 -17.14 -6.86
N ALA A 41 -23.21 -18.16 -6.96
CA ALA A 41 -22.97 -18.89 -8.20
C ALA A 41 -24.21 -19.53 -8.86
N PRO A 42 -25.26 -19.98 -8.12
CA PRO A 42 -26.48 -20.45 -8.75
C PRO A 42 -27.16 -19.35 -9.57
N MET A 43 -27.38 -18.18 -8.98
CA MET A 43 -27.95 -17.02 -9.68
C MET A 43 -27.01 -16.45 -10.75
N GLY A 44 -25.71 -16.40 -10.45
CA GLY A 44 -24.71 -15.75 -11.28
C GLY A 44 -24.36 -16.52 -12.55
N LEU A 45 -24.39 -17.85 -12.51
CA LEU A 45 -23.99 -18.70 -13.64
C LEU A 45 -24.87 -19.94 -13.84
N ILE A 46 -25.14 -20.74 -12.81
CA ILE A 46 -25.74 -22.09 -13.00
C ILE A 46 -27.14 -22.01 -13.60
N ILE A 47 -28.00 -21.15 -13.03
CA ILE A 47 -29.37 -20.94 -13.49
C ILE A 47 -29.35 -20.31 -14.90
N PRO A 48 -28.66 -19.16 -15.14
CA PRO A 48 -28.51 -18.61 -16.50
C PRO A 48 -28.00 -19.62 -17.54
N ALA A 49 -27.05 -20.47 -17.17
CA ALA A 49 -26.50 -21.48 -18.07
C ALA A 49 -27.57 -22.47 -18.52
N ARG A 50 -28.55 -22.88 -17.69
CA ARG A 50 -29.61 -23.84 -18.07
C ARG A 50 -30.40 -23.39 -19.29
N SER A 51 -30.59 -22.09 -19.47
CA SER A 51 -31.31 -21.51 -20.61
C SER A 51 -30.40 -20.98 -21.74
N HIS A 52 -29.10 -21.23 -21.65
CA HIS A 52 -28.12 -20.83 -22.66
C HIS A 52 -27.55 -22.06 -23.38
N ALA A 53 -27.79 -22.19 -24.70
CA ALA A 53 -27.36 -23.37 -25.46
C ALA A 53 -25.83 -23.51 -25.57
N ASP A 54 -25.10 -22.39 -25.55
CA ASP A 54 -23.64 -22.32 -25.66
C ASP A 54 -22.88 -22.36 -24.32
N VAL A 55 -23.52 -22.69 -23.19
CA VAL A 55 -22.85 -22.71 -21.87
C VAL A 55 -23.12 -23.99 -21.11
N ILE A 56 -22.06 -24.63 -20.61
CA ILE A 56 -22.10 -25.81 -19.75
C ILE A 56 -21.35 -25.48 -18.45
N VAL A 57 -21.97 -25.71 -17.29
CA VAL A 57 -21.24 -25.72 -16.00
C VAL A 57 -20.68 -27.11 -15.81
N ALA A 58 -19.37 -27.27 -16.02
CA ALA A 58 -18.72 -28.56 -16.09
C ALA A 58 -18.09 -28.99 -14.78
N ALA A 59 -17.54 -28.05 -14.00
CA ALA A 59 -16.80 -28.39 -12.80
C ALA A 59 -16.93 -27.36 -11.68
N VAL A 60 -16.69 -27.81 -10.45
CA VAL A 60 -16.55 -26.96 -9.26
C VAL A 60 -15.38 -27.43 -8.41
N ALA A 61 -14.70 -26.49 -7.77
CA ALA A 61 -13.70 -26.77 -6.74
C ALA A 61 -14.06 -25.95 -5.51
N ALA A 62 -13.74 -26.43 -4.30
CA ALA A 62 -13.82 -25.63 -3.08
C ALA A 62 -12.76 -26.10 -2.08
N ARG A 63 -12.33 -25.21 -1.17
CA ARG A 63 -11.39 -25.55 -0.08
C ARG A 63 -11.82 -26.75 0.76
N ASP A 64 -13.14 -26.94 0.89
CA ASP A 64 -13.75 -28.07 1.59
C ASP A 64 -14.40 -28.99 0.55
N ARG A 65 -13.76 -30.13 0.31
CA ARG A 65 -14.20 -31.12 -0.69
C ARG A 65 -15.62 -31.60 -0.42
N THR A 66 -15.97 -31.85 0.84
CA THR A 66 -17.31 -32.34 1.22
C THR A 66 -18.38 -31.32 0.83
N LYS A 67 -18.10 -30.02 1.04
CA LYS A 67 -18.98 -28.95 0.58
C LYS A 67 -19.05 -28.88 -0.95
N ALA A 68 -17.93 -29.07 -1.65
CA ALA A 68 -17.91 -29.10 -3.12
C ALA A 68 -18.76 -30.26 -3.67
N GLU A 69 -18.66 -31.46 -3.10
CA GLU A 69 -19.44 -32.63 -3.51
C GLU A 69 -20.93 -32.45 -3.24
N ALA A 70 -21.30 -31.94 -2.06
CA ALA A 70 -22.69 -31.61 -1.75
C ALA A 70 -23.25 -30.53 -2.68
N TYR A 71 -22.44 -29.51 -2.99
CA TYR A 71 -22.80 -28.44 -3.91
C TYR A 71 -22.99 -28.96 -5.35
N ALA A 72 -22.04 -29.76 -5.84
CA ALA A 72 -22.08 -30.38 -7.15
C ALA A 72 -23.31 -31.27 -7.33
N LYS A 73 -23.60 -32.12 -6.32
CA LYS A 73 -24.80 -32.95 -6.30
C LYS A 73 -26.08 -32.14 -6.31
N ARG A 74 -26.15 -31.04 -5.53
CA ARG A 74 -27.33 -30.18 -5.47
C ARG A 74 -27.63 -29.49 -6.79
N TRP A 75 -26.58 -29.06 -7.50
CA TRP A 75 -26.71 -28.20 -8.68
C TRP A 75 -26.49 -28.92 -10.01
N ASP A 76 -26.27 -30.24 -9.97
CA ASP A 76 -25.99 -31.09 -11.13
C ASP A 76 -24.71 -30.68 -11.88
N VAL A 77 -23.64 -30.43 -11.12
CA VAL A 77 -22.30 -30.16 -11.66
C VAL A 77 -21.52 -31.49 -11.69
N PRO A 78 -21.06 -31.96 -12.86
CA PRO A 78 -20.61 -33.35 -13.01
C PRO A 78 -19.22 -33.61 -12.42
N ILE A 79 -18.34 -32.61 -12.34
CA ILE A 79 -16.95 -32.78 -11.92
C ILE A 79 -16.67 -31.95 -10.65
N VAL A 80 -16.02 -32.59 -9.68
CA VAL A 80 -15.46 -31.93 -8.49
C VAL A 80 -13.96 -32.08 -8.53
N HIS A 81 -13.23 -30.96 -8.57
CA HIS A 81 -11.77 -30.97 -8.46
C HIS A 81 -11.30 -30.77 -7.03
N ASP A 82 -10.10 -31.28 -6.75
CA ASP A 82 -9.48 -31.29 -5.43
C ASP A 82 -8.97 -29.92 -4.99
N SER A 83 -8.64 -29.05 -5.95
CA SER A 83 -8.17 -27.69 -5.71
C SER A 83 -8.60 -26.74 -6.82
N TYR A 84 -8.47 -25.43 -6.55
CA TYR A 84 -8.72 -24.40 -7.56
C TYR A 84 -7.71 -24.50 -8.71
N GLU A 85 -6.43 -24.79 -8.42
CA GLU A 85 -5.41 -25.01 -9.44
C GLU A 85 -5.74 -26.21 -10.33
N ALA A 86 -6.22 -27.31 -9.75
CA ALA A 86 -6.59 -28.50 -10.52
C ALA A 86 -7.73 -28.20 -11.50
N LEU A 87 -8.72 -27.41 -11.08
CA LEU A 87 -9.81 -26.95 -11.95
C LEU A 87 -9.34 -25.96 -13.00
N ILE A 88 -8.48 -24.99 -12.64
CA ILE A 88 -7.93 -24.00 -13.56
C ILE A 88 -7.06 -24.68 -14.63
N ASN A 89 -6.31 -25.71 -14.27
CA ASN A 89 -5.43 -26.43 -15.19
C ASN A 89 -6.14 -27.53 -15.99
N ASP A 90 -7.44 -27.77 -15.77
CA ASP A 90 -8.19 -28.76 -16.55
C ASP A 90 -8.31 -28.28 -18.02
N PRO A 91 -7.77 -29.02 -19.00
CA PRO A 91 -7.84 -28.63 -20.40
C PRO A 91 -9.25 -28.70 -20.99
N SER A 92 -10.20 -29.36 -20.31
CA SER A 92 -11.61 -29.45 -20.71
C SER A 92 -12.47 -28.27 -20.24
N ILE A 93 -11.87 -27.31 -19.53
CA ILE A 93 -12.53 -26.07 -19.06
C ILE A 93 -12.08 -24.90 -19.92
N ASP A 94 -13.03 -24.17 -20.50
CA ASP A 94 -12.77 -22.99 -21.35
C ASP A 94 -12.80 -21.69 -20.54
N CYS A 95 -13.68 -21.65 -19.53
CA CYS A 95 -13.99 -20.45 -18.78
C CYS A 95 -13.98 -20.71 -17.28
N ILE A 96 -13.56 -19.71 -16.51
CA ILE A 96 -13.64 -19.70 -15.05
C ILE A 96 -14.64 -18.66 -14.62
N TYR A 97 -15.57 -19.06 -13.76
CA TYR A 97 -16.36 -18.13 -12.97
C TYR A 97 -15.77 -18.06 -11.57
N ASN A 98 -15.38 -16.86 -11.16
CA ASN A 98 -14.74 -16.60 -9.88
C ASN A 98 -15.68 -15.82 -8.94
N PRO A 99 -16.50 -16.52 -8.14
CA PRO A 99 -17.39 -15.95 -7.11
C PRO A 99 -16.79 -16.03 -5.69
N LEU A 100 -15.46 -16.07 -5.58
CA LEU A 100 -14.80 -16.11 -4.28
C LEU A 100 -15.04 -14.80 -3.50
N PRO A 101 -14.67 -14.72 -2.22
CA PRO A 101 -14.63 -13.43 -1.53
C PRO A 101 -13.69 -12.43 -2.23
N ASN A 102 -13.99 -11.13 -2.11
CA ASN A 102 -13.33 -10.03 -2.80
C ASN A 102 -11.78 -10.11 -2.73
N GLY A 103 -11.24 -10.34 -1.53
CA GLY A 103 -9.78 -10.47 -1.28
C GLY A 103 -9.10 -11.65 -2.00
N LEU A 104 -9.85 -12.57 -2.59
CA LEU A 104 -9.33 -13.71 -3.35
C LEU A 104 -9.50 -13.54 -4.86
N HIS A 105 -10.17 -12.49 -5.31
CA HIS A 105 -10.44 -12.27 -6.73
C HIS A 105 -9.16 -12.09 -7.56
N TYR A 106 -8.24 -11.23 -7.12
CA TYR A 106 -7.02 -10.91 -7.88
C TYR A 106 -6.18 -12.16 -8.18
N LYS A 107 -5.79 -12.89 -7.12
CA LYS A 107 -4.93 -14.09 -7.21
C LYS A 107 -5.49 -15.12 -8.18
N TRP A 108 -6.75 -15.50 -8.00
CA TRP A 108 -7.33 -16.62 -8.75
C TRP A 108 -7.76 -16.25 -10.16
N THR A 109 -8.17 -15.00 -10.38
CA THR A 109 -8.47 -14.52 -11.74
C THR A 109 -7.19 -14.45 -12.55
N LEU A 110 -6.10 -13.91 -11.98
CA LEU A 110 -4.83 -13.86 -12.69
C LEU A 110 -4.28 -15.26 -13.00
N ALA A 111 -4.42 -16.21 -12.07
CA ALA A 111 -4.06 -17.61 -12.30
C ALA A 111 -4.87 -18.23 -13.46
N ALA A 112 -6.18 -18.02 -13.49
CA ALA A 112 -7.05 -18.49 -14.57
C ALA A 112 -6.69 -17.88 -15.94
N LEU A 113 -6.46 -16.57 -15.98
CA LEU A 113 -6.04 -15.88 -17.21
C LEU A 113 -4.69 -16.39 -17.73
N LYS A 114 -3.71 -16.60 -16.83
CA LYS A 114 -2.40 -17.17 -17.18
C LYS A 114 -2.49 -18.59 -17.71
N ALA A 115 -3.49 -19.37 -17.27
CA ALA A 115 -3.81 -20.68 -17.81
C ALA A 115 -4.62 -20.62 -19.14
N GLY A 116 -4.80 -19.42 -19.71
CA GLY A 116 -5.51 -19.20 -20.97
C GLY A 116 -7.04 -19.29 -20.85
N LYS A 117 -7.60 -19.27 -19.64
CA LYS A 117 -9.05 -19.36 -19.43
C LYS A 117 -9.69 -17.98 -19.56
N HIS A 118 -10.86 -17.91 -20.21
CA HIS A 118 -11.70 -16.71 -20.12
C HIS A 118 -12.30 -16.61 -18.71
N VAL A 119 -12.42 -15.41 -18.15
CA VAL A 119 -12.85 -15.23 -16.76
C VAL A 119 -14.07 -14.32 -16.65
N LEU A 120 -15.13 -14.85 -16.05
CA LEU A 120 -16.26 -14.09 -15.53
C LEU A 120 -16.02 -13.85 -14.03
N LEU A 121 -15.71 -12.62 -13.67
CA LEU A 121 -15.22 -12.25 -12.33
C LEU A 121 -16.32 -11.58 -11.52
N GLU A 122 -16.66 -12.09 -10.34
CA GLU A 122 -17.66 -11.43 -9.48
C GLU A 122 -17.23 -10.04 -9.03
N LYS A 123 -18.24 -9.21 -8.68
CA LYS A 123 -18.03 -7.83 -8.22
C LYS A 123 -17.80 -7.77 -6.70
N PRO A 124 -17.03 -6.79 -6.20
CA PRO A 124 -16.11 -5.93 -6.95
C PRO A 124 -14.96 -6.77 -7.49
N SER A 125 -14.41 -6.39 -8.63
CA SER A 125 -13.41 -7.21 -9.34
C SER A 125 -12.19 -7.55 -8.50
N VAL A 126 -11.79 -6.70 -7.56
CA VAL A 126 -10.61 -6.88 -6.70
C VAL A 126 -10.76 -6.04 -5.41
N SER A 127 -9.73 -6.03 -4.56
CA SER A 127 -9.78 -5.37 -3.25
C SER A 127 -9.54 -3.87 -3.29
N ASN A 128 -8.81 -3.36 -4.29
CA ASN A 128 -8.46 -1.94 -4.43
C ASN A 128 -8.05 -1.58 -5.88
N ALA A 129 -7.81 -0.30 -6.15
CA ALA A 129 -7.44 0.20 -7.47
C ALA A 129 -6.09 -0.33 -7.98
N GLN A 130 -5.14 -0.60 -7.07
CA GLN A 130 -3.84 -1.14 -7.46
C GLN A 130 -3.96 -2.56 -8.01
N GLU A 131 -4.71 -3.44 -7.35
CA GLU A 131 -5.02 -4.77 -7.86
C GLU A 131 -5.79 -4.68 -9.18
N ALA A 132 -6.68 -3.69 -9.34
CA ALA A 132 -7.50 -3.55 -10.53
C ALA A 132 -6.62 -3.19 -11.73
N ARG A 133 -5.74 -2.20 -11.58
CA ARG A 133 -4.74 -1.84 -12.60
C ARG A 133 -3.86 -3.03 -12.93
N SER A 134 -3.35 -3.71 -11.90
CA SER A 134 -2.47 -4.88 -12.09
C SER A 134 -3.16 -6.01 -12.85
N LEU A 135 -4.46 -6.22 -12.64
CA LEU A 135 -5.24 -7.29 -13.29
C LEU A 135 -5.66 -6.93 -14.71
N PHE A 136 -6.33 -5.79 -14.90
CA PHE A 136 -6.92 -5.40 -16.17
C PHE A 136 -5.90 -4.84 -17.18
N HIS A 137 -4.73 -4.36 -16.72
CA HIS A 137 -3.62 -3.99 -17.62
C HIS A 137 -2.58 -5.08 -17.82
N HIS A 138 -2.79 -6.27 -17.22
CA HIS A 138 -1.85 -7.38 -17.30
C HIS A 138 -1.58 -7.80 -18.76
N GLU A 139 -0.33 -8.14 -19.06
CA GLU A 139 0.13 -8.44 -20.43
C GLU A 139 -0.62 -9.59 -21.09
N VAL A 140 -1.11 -10.55 -20.30
CA VAL A 140 -1.92 -11.68 -20.77
C VAL A 140 -3.17 -11.23 -21.53
N LEU A 141 -3.75 -10.08 -21.17
CA LEU A 141 -4.93 -9.51 -21.83
C LEU A 141 -4.58 -8.74 -23.12
N LYS A 142 -3.28 -8.51 -23.37
CA LYS A 142 -2.77 -7.82 -24.58
C LYS A 142 -2.25 -8.80 -25.64
N ALA A 143 -2.12 -10.08 -25.31
CA ALA A 143 -1.60 -11.10 -26.20
C ALA A 143 -2.54 -11.38 -27.40
N PRO A 144 -2.02 -11.86 -28.55
CA PRO A 144 -2.85 -12.42 -29.60
C PRO A 144 -3.70 -13.58 -29.04
N ASN A 145 -5.00 -13.57 -29.30
CA ASN A 145 -5.97 -14.50 -28.70
C ASN A 145 -6.05 -14.41 -27.17
N ALA A 146 -5.86 -13.21 -26.60
CA ALA A 146 -6.02 -12.96 -25.18
C ALA A 146 -7.35 -13.50 -24.62
N PRO A 147 -7.35 -14.08 -23.41
CA PRO A 147 -8.58 -14.45 -22.73
C PRO A 147 -9.46 -13.21 -22.47
N VAL A 148 -10.76 -13.45 -22.35
CA VAL A 148 -11.75 -12.40 -22.08
C VAL A 148 -11.91 -12.31 -20.58
N LEU A 149 -11.71 -11.13 -20.00
CA LEU A 149 -12.01 -10.82 -18.62
C LEU A 149 -13.16 -9.82 -18.56
N VAL A 150 -14.16 -10.07 -17.71
CA VAL A 150 -15.21 -9.08 -17.42
C VAL A 150 -15.62 -9.16 -15.96
N GLU A 151 -15.79 -7.98 -15.34
CA GLU A 151 -16.38 -7.84 -14.01
C GLU A 151 -17.91 -7.95 -14.06
N ALA A 152 -18.48 -8.69 -13.11
CA ALA A 152 -19.90 -9.05 -13.05
C ALA A 152 -20.80 -7.91 -12.54
N SER A 153 -20.65 -6.70 -13.08
CA SER A 153 -21.58 -5.58 -12.85
C SER A 153 -22.89 -5.78 -13.64
N HIS A 154 -23.58 -6.89 -13.35
CA HIS A 154 -24.60 -7.54 -14.19
C HIS A 154 -25.76 -6.63 -14.61
N TYR A 155 -26.16 -5.66 -13.80
CA TYR A 155 -27.28 -4.76 -14.12
C TYR A 155 -26.98 -3.87 -15.34
N ARG A 156 -25.69 -3.57 -15.59
CA ARG A 156 -25.24 -2.78 -16.75
C ARG A 156 -25.50 -3.48 -18.08
N PHE A 157 -25.76 -4.79 -18.08
CA PHE A 157 -26.05 -5.56 -19.30
C PHE A 157 -27.55 -5.61 -19.64
N HIS A 158 -28.42 -5.11 -18.76
CA HIS A 158 -29.87 -5.22 -18.94
C HIS A 158 -30.46 -4.00 -19.70
N PRO A 159 -31.43 -4.20 -20.63
CA PRO A 159 -32.00 -3.12 -21.45
C PRO A 159 -32.53 -1.91 -20.68
N ALA A 160 -33.16 -2.14 -19.52
CA ALA A 160 -33.67 -1.08 -18.65
C ALA A 160 -32.62 -0.01 -18.28
N TRP A 161 -31.35 -0.39 -18.12
CA TRP A 161 -30.25 0.53 -17.85
C TRP A 161 -30.06 1.54 -18.98
N TYR A 162 -30.02 1.07 -20.21
CA TYR A 162 -29.84 1.90 -21.41
C TYR A 162 -31.07 2.76 -21.70
N VAL A 163 -32.26 2.19 -21.53
CA VAL A 163 -33.50 2.96 -21.67
C VAL A 163 -33.55 4.10 -20.66
N PHE A 164 -33.11 3.87 -19.42
CA PHE A 164 -33.01 4.93 -18.41
C PHE A 164 -32.01 6.02 -18.81
N LEU A 165 -30.78 5.65 -19.19
CA LEU A 165 -29.75 6.61 -19.60
C LEU A 165 -30.16 7.44 -20.84
N ALA A 166 -30.95 6.86 -21.75
CA ALA A 166 -31.45 7.55 -22.94
C ALA A 166 -32.51 8.64 -22.66
N GLN A 167 -32.96 8.81 -21.42
CA GLN A 167 -34.00 9.78 -21.07
C GLN A 167 -33.47 11.20 -20.76
N PHE A 168 -32.15 11.37 -20.68
CA PHE A 168 -31.51 12.64 -20.34
C PHE A 168 -30.12 12.79 -20.96
N GLU A 169 -29.70 14.04 -21.14
CA GLU A 169 -28.33 14.37 -21.52
C GLU A 169 -27.48 14.60 -20.27
N LYS A 170 -26.29 13.98 -20.25
CA LYS A 170 -25.35 14.03 -19.12
C LYS A 170 -24.96 15.46 -18.74
N ALA A 171 -24.84 16.36 -19.72
CA ALA A 171 -24.50 17.76 -19.51
C ALA A 171 -25.55 18.53 -18.69
N ASN A 172 -26.80 18.07 -18.68
CA ASN A 172 -27.91 18.76 -18.01
C ASN A 172 -28.17 18.26 -16.58
N ILE A 173 -27.40 17.31 -16.07
CA ILE A 173 -27.60 16.77 -14.72
C ILE A 173 -27.19 17.81 -13.67
N GLU A 174 -28.12 18.19 -12.81
CA GLU A 174 -27.86 19.02 -11.63
C GLU A 174 -27.47 18.13 -10.44
N LYS A 175 -28.27 17.11 -10.15
CA LYS A 175 -28.07 16.20 -9.02
C LYS A 175 -28.45 14.77 -9.38
N ALA A 176 -27.75 13.79 -8.82
CA ALA A 176 -28.18 12.40 -8.85
C ALA A 176 -28.00 11.75 -7.48
N SER A 177 -28.89 10.83 -7.11
CA SER A 177 -28.81 10.07 -5.86
C SER A 177 -29.08 8.60 -6.13
N VAL A 178 -28.19 7.72 -5.66
CA VAL A 178 -28.33 6.27 -5.79
C VAL A 178 -28.37 5.64 -4.40
N ARG A 179 -29.33 4.75 -4.18
CA ARG A 179 -29.51 4.11 -2.87
C ARG A 179 -29.73 2.62 -3.04
N ALA A 180 -29.10 1.82 -2.20
CA ALA A 180 -29.36 0.39 -2.09
C ALA A 180 -29.03 -0.10 -0.68
N GLY A 181 -29.74 -1.11 -0.18
CA GLY A 181 -29.43 -1.67 1.12
C GLY A 181 -30.12 -3.02 1.36
N ALA A 182 -29.68 -3.68 2.42
CA ALA A 182 -30.27 -4.90 2.94
C ALA A 182 -30.90 -4.63 4.31
N PHE A 183 -32.00 -5.32 4.61
CA PHE A 183 -32.64 -5.20 5.92
C PHE A 183 -31.79 -5.85 7.01
N LYS A 184 -31.87 -5.34 8.25
CA LYS A 184 -31.20 -5.95 9.41
C LYS A 184 -31.55 -7.45 9.54
N GLY A 185 -30.52 -8.30 9.53
CA GLY A 185 -30.66 -9.76 9.63
C GLY A 185 -30.71 -10.49 8.28
N ALA A 186 -30.61 -9.78 7.15
CA ALA A 186 -30.49 -10.39 5.82
C ALA A 186 -29.25 -11.28 5.68
N PHE A 187 -28.16 -10.88 6.34
CA PHE A 187 -26.89 -11.60 6.43
C PHE A 187 -26.57 -11.90 7.90
N PRO A 188 -26.11 -13.12 8.23
CA PRO A 188 -25.65 -13.43 9.58
C PRO A 188 -24.39 -12.64 9.91
N GLU A 189 -24.14 -12.40 11.20
CA GLU A 189 -22.95 -11.67 11.64
C GLU A 189 -21.63 -12.36 11.23
N THR A 190 -21.64 -13.68 11.00
CA THR A 190 -20.49 -14.45 10.53
C THR A 190 -20.31 -14.47 9.00
N ASP A 191 -21.05 -13.64 8.25
CA ASP A 191 -20.95 -13.60 6.78
C ASP A 191 -19.65 -12.93 6.33
N ILE A 192 -19.10 -13.41 5.20
CA ILE A 192 -17.85 -12.92 4.60
C ILE A 192 -17.87 -11.41 4.27
N ARG A 193 -19.06 -10.81 4.14
CA ARG A 193 -19.23 -9.37 3.93
C ARG A 193 -18.78 -8.52 5.11
N TYR A 194 -18.61 -9.12 6.28
CA TYR A 194 -18.16 -8.46 7.51
C TYR A 194 -16.75 -8.88 7.91
N ASP A 195 -16.04 -9.58 7.03
CA ASP A 195 -14.66 -10.03 7.20
C ASP A 195 -13.72 -9.09 6.44
N TYR A 196 -12.88 -8.36 7.19
CA TYR A 196 -11.99 -7.35 6.64
C TYR A 196 -10.87 -7.96 5.79
N ASP A 197 -10.33 -9.10 6.20
CA ASP A 197 -9.24 -9.79 5.49
C ASP A 197 -9.68 -10.32 4.12
N LEU A 198 -11.00 -10.47 3.94
CA LEU A 198 -11.63 -10.83 2.68
C LEU A 198 -12.11 -9.60 1.88
N ALA A 199 -11.70 -8.39 2.27
CA ALA A 199 -12.13 -7.11 1.72
C ALA A 199 -13.65 -6.91 1.78
N GLY A 200 -14.22 -7.20 2.96
CA GLY A 200 -15.63 -6.95 3.31
C GLY A 200 -15.95 -5.46 3.53
N GLY A 201 -17.24 -5.16 3.72
CA GLY A 201 -17.76 -3.79 3.86
C GLY A 201 -18.95 -3.51 2.94
N ALA A 202 -19.80 -2.57 3.34
CA ALA A 202 -20.98 -2.18 2.57
C ALA A 202 -20.57 -1.43 1.30
N ALA A 203 -19.55 -0.58 1.36
CA ALA A 203 -19.02 0.09 0.17
C ALA A 203 -18.44 -0.94 -0.83
N MET A 204 -17.75 -1.97 -0.34
CA MET A 204 -17.22 -3.08 -1.15
C MET A 204 -18.32 -4.00 -1.70
N ASP A 205 -19.42 -4.25 -0.99
CA ASP A 205 -20.48 -5.15 -1.47
C ASP A 205 -21.59 -4.42 -2.24
N ILE A 206 -22.57 -3.83 -1.55
CA ILE A 206 -23.73 -3.18 -2.20
C ILE A 206 -23.36 -1.79 -2.75
N GLY A 207 -22.40 -1.11 -2.13
CA GLY A 207 -21.89 0.19 -2.54
C GLY A 207 -21.21 0.17 -3.91
N HIS A 208 -20.67 -0.98 -4.33
CA HIS A 208 -20.23 -1.19 -5.71
C HIS A 208 -21.33 -0.83 -6.73
N TYR A 209 -22.56 -1.31 -6.50
CA TYR A 209 -23.68 -1.03 -7.41
C TYR A 209 -24.07 0.45 -7.40
N THR A 210 -24.10 1.07 -6.23
CA THR A 210 -24.56 2.46 -6.10
C THR A 210 -23.56 3.43 -6.72
N LEU A 211 -22.27 3.22 -6.48
CA LEU A 211 -21.19 4.03 -7.06
C LEU A 211 -21.06 3.79 -8.57
N SER A 212 -21.12 2.53 -9.01
CA SER A 212 -21.12 2.17 -10.43
C SER A 212 -22.27 2.84 -11.19
N ALA A 213 -23.48 2.81 -10.63
CA ALA A 213 -24.65 3.43 -11.26
C ALA A 213 -24.55 4.96 -11.26
N LEU A 214 -24.03 5.57 -10.20
CA LEU A 214 -23.83 7.01 -10.12
C LEU A 214 -22.83 7.48 -11.20
N ARG A 215 -21.68 6.80 -11.31
CA ARG A 215 -20.69 7.05 -12.36
C ARG A 215 -21.29 6.87 -13.76
N GLY A 216 -22.08 5.82 -13.95
CA GLY A 216 -22.77 5.55 -15.21
C GLY A 216 -23.80 6.62 -15.62
N VAL A 217 -24.53 7.18 -14.65
CA VAL A 217 -25.48 8.30 -14.85
C VAL A 217 -24.78 9.54 -15.37
N PHE A 218 -23.67 9.94 -14.73
CA PHE A 218 -22.89 11.09 -15.19
C PHE A 218 -22.05 10.76 -16.43
N GLY A 219 -21.73 9.48 -16.65
CA GLY A 219 -20.86 9.01 -17.71
C GLY A 219 -19.44 9.57 -17.64
N ALA A 220 -18.99 9.90 -16.45
CA ALA A 220 -17.70 10.49 -16.15
C ALA A 220 -17.30 10.13 -14.71
N GLU A 221 -16.02 10.28 -14.40
CA GLU A 221 -15.50 10.09 -13.05
C GLU A 221 -15.81 11.29 -12.15
N PRO A 222 -16.00 11.07 -10.84
CA PRO A 222 -16.14 12.18 -9.89
C PRO A 222 -14.85 13.01 -9.84
N THR A 223 -14.96 14.33 -9.93
CA THR A 223 -13.82 15.24 -9.75
C THR A 223 -13.42 15.33 -8.28
N ASP A 224 -14.39 15.29 -7.36
CA ASP A 224 -14.14 15.27 -5.91
C ASP A 224 -15.15 14.39 -5.16
N VAL A 225 -14.73 13.87 -4.00
CA VAL A 225 -15.61 13.21 -3.01
C VAL A 225 -15.85 14.21 -1.89
N THR A 226 -16.93 14.97 -1.91
CA THR A 226 -17.13 16.09 -0.98
C THR A 226 -17.38 15.63 0.46
N SER A 227 -18.05 14.49 0.65
CA SER A 227 -18.22 13.84 1.96
C SER A 227 -18.27 12.32 1.81
N ALA A 228 -17.81 11.60 2.84
CA ALA A 228 -17.97 10.15 2.96
C ALA A 228 -18.06 9.78 4.44
N THR A 229 -19.11 9.06 4.83
CA THR A 229 -19.42 8.75 6.22
C THR A 229 -19.72 7.25 6.34
N PRO A 230 -18.80 6.46 6.92
CA PRO A 230 -19.05 5.06 7.22
C PRO A 230 -19.85 4.92 8.52
N SER A 231 -20.71 3.90 8.59
CA SER A 231 -21.32 3.43 9.83
C SER A 231 -20.83 2.02 10.11
N PHE A 232 -20.43 1.72 11.34
CA PHE A 232 -19.92 0.41 11.74
C PHE A 232 -20.92 -0.38 12.60
N PHE A 233 -20.67 -1.68 12.77
CA PHE A 233 -21.36 -2.47 13.79
C PHE A 233 -20.83 -2.14 15.19
N HIS A 234 -21.63 -2.40 16.23
CA HIS A 234 -21.23 -2.14 17.62
C HIS A 234 -20.32 -3.26 18.18
N SER A 235 -20.32 -4.45 17.55
CA SER A 235 -19.47 -5.59 17.94
C SER A 235 -18.02 -5.36 17.51
N THR A 236 -17.07 -5.58 18.43
CA THR A 236 -15.62 -5.42 18.20
C THR A 236 -15.09 -6.21 17.00
N GLN A 237 -15.66 -7.39 16.72
CA GLN A 237 -15.25 -8.28 15.63
C GLN A 237 -15.45 -7.69 14.22
N HIS A 238 -16.37 -6.73 14.04
CA HIS A 238 -16.72 -6.19 12.71
C HIS A 238 -16.49 -4.67 12.60
N GLN A 239 -15.65 -4.09 13.47
CA GLN A 239 -15.40 -2.65 13.48
C GLN A 239 -14.56 -2.18 12.29
N LEU A 240 -13.86 -3.08 11.60
CA LEU A 240 -13.05 -2.74 10.43
C LEU A 240 -13.85 -2.68 9.11
N CYS A 241 -15.00 -3.36 9.05
CA CYS A 241 -15.89 -3.31 7.89
C CYS A 241 -17.00 -2.29 8.10
N ASP A 242 -17.20 -1.38 7.15
CA ASP A 242 -18.36 -0.51 7.18
C ASP A 242 -19.65 -1.33 7.01
N ARG A 243 -20.60 -1.15 7.92
CA ARG A 243 -21.99 -1.64 7.78
C ARG A 243 -22.76 -0.83 6.75
N ALA A 244 -22.47 0.47 6.68
CA ALA A 244 -23.07 1.39 5.72
C ALA A 244 -22.07 2.44 5.29
N MET A 245 -22.21 2.94 4.06
CA MET A 245 -21.45 4.06 3.51
C MET A 245 -22.41 5.06 2.87
N GLU A 246 -22.34 6.31 3.31
CA GLU A 246 -23.02 7.46 2.71
C GLU A 246 -21.97 8.44 2.18
N ALA A 247 -22.00 8.76 0.89
CA ALA A 247 -20.99 9.64 0.28
C ALA A 247 -21.59 10.59 -0.77
N THR A 248 -21.02 11.78 -0.88
CA THR A 248 -21.38 12.81 -1.85
C THR A 248 -20.19 13.13 -2.75
N TYR A 249 -20.46 13.34 -4.03
CA TYR A 249 -19.48 13.53 -5.09
C TYR A 249 -19.80 14.77 -5.93
N THR A 250 -18.78 15.35 -6.55
CA THR A 250 -18.92 16.37 -7.61
C THR A 250 -18.44 15.79 -8.92
N PHE A 251 -19.09 16.14 -10.04
CA PHE A 251 -18.75 15.65 -11.38
C PHE A 251 -18.30 16.78 -12.31
N PRO A 252 -17.62 16.49 -13.44
CA PRO A 252 -17.06 17.50 -14.35
C PRO A 252 -18.09 18.49 -14.90
N ASN A 253 -19.34 18.06 -15.05
CA ASN A 253 -20.43 18.94 -15.49
C ASN A 253 -20.90 19.92 -14.39
N GLY A 254 -20.31 19.89 -13.19
CA GLY A 254 -20.68 20.69 -12.01
C GLY A 254 -21.86 20.13 -11.21
N GLY A 255 -22.39 18.96 -11.57
CA GLY A 255 -23.49 18.32 -10.84
C GLY A 255 -23.01 17.57 -9.59
N SER A 256 -23.89 17.40 -8.61
CA SER A 256 -23.60 16.67 -7.37
C SER A 256 -24.22 15.27 -7.36
N GLY A 257 -23.43 14.26 -7.05
CA GLY A 257 -23.88 12.88 -6.87
C GLY A 257 -23.94 12.47 -5.39
N HIS A 258 -24.87 11.59 -5.03
CA HIS A 258 -24.99 11.06 -3.68
C HIS A 258 -25.19 9.55 -3.71
N VAL A 259 -24.47 8.78 -2.90
CA VAL A 259 -24.69 7.35 -2.72
C VAL A 259 -25.01 7.03 -1.27
N LEU A 260 -25.92 6.07 -1.07
CA LEU A 260 -26.16 5.42 0.22
C LEU A 260 -26.17 3.91 0.02
N SER A 261 -25.32 3.22 0.77
CA SER A 261 -25.29 1.77 0.87
C SER A 261 -25.38 1.34 2.33
N ASP A 262 -26.27 0.42 2.69
CA ASP A 262 -26.40 -0.09 4.07
C ASP A 262 -26.72 -1.59 4.08
N LEU A 263 -25.86 -2.41 4.66
CA LEU A 263 -26.05 -3.86 4.82
C LEU A 263 -27.01 -4.22 5.96
N SER A 264 -27.47 -3.25 6.75
CA SER A 264 -28.32 -3.45 7.93
C SER A 264 -29.33 -2.30 8.14
N ALA A 265 -30.00 -1.89 7.06
CA ALA A 265 -30.98 -0.82 7.09
C ALA A 265 -32.12 -1.10 8.09
N ARG A 266 -32.52 -0.07 8.83
CA ARG A 266 -33.65 -0.09 9.79
C ARG A 266 -34.74 0.87 9.30
N GLY A 267 -36.00 0.47 9.35
CA GLY A 267 -37.11 1.34 9.01
C GLY A 267 -37.73 2.03 10.22
N GLY A 268 -38.32 3.20 9.97
CA GLY A 268 -39.26 3.87 10.86
C GLY A 268 -40.45 4.35 10.04
N TYR A 269 -41.58 3.65 10.13
CA TYR A 269 -42.85 4.14 9.59
C TYR A 269 -43.51 5.10 10.61
N TRP A 270 -44.63 5.71 10.20
CA TRP A 270 -45.49 6.72 10.85
C TRP A 270 -45.54 6.77 12.40
N PHE A 271 -45.20 5.66 13.09
CA PHE A 271 -44.97 5.57 14.54
C PHE A 271 -43.59 4.93 14.82
N PRO A 272 -42.52 5.75 15.00
CA PRO A 272 -41.14 5.28 15.12
C PRO A 272 -40.88 4.32 16.30
N TRP A 273 -41.63 4.43 17.39
CA TRP A 273 -41.50 3.56 18.57
C TRP A 273 -42.09 2.15 18.36
N LEU A 274 -42.99 1.98 17.40
CA LEU A 274 -43.66 0.70 17.09
C LEU A 274 -43.04 -0.03 15.90
N THR A 275 -42.34 0.70 15.02
CA THR A 275 -41.87 0.19 13.72
C THR A 275 -40.36 0.30 13.51
N SER A 276 -39.58 0.73 14.51
CA SER A 276 -38.12 0.90 14.44
C SER A 276 -37.32 -0.35 14.06
N ASN A 277 -37.92 -1.54 14.22
CA ASN A 277 -37.32 -2.83 13.83
C ASN A 277 -37.89 -3.38 12.52
N TRP A 278 -38.80 -2.68 11.84
CA TRP A 278 -39.37 -3.13 10.56
C TRP A 278 -38.50 -2.69 9.39
N PRO A 279 -38.45 -3.44 8.28
CA PRO A 279 -37.72 -3.03 7.08
C PRO A 279 -38.37 -1.80 6.44
N ASN A 280 -37.59 -0.78 6.07
CA ASN A 280 -38.10 0.27 5.20
C ASN A 280 -38.17 -0.27 3.76
N PHE A 281 -39.39 -0.45 3.24
CA PHE A 281 -39.60 -0.96 1.88
C PHE A 281 -39.02 -0.03 0.79
N SER A 282 -38.89 1.27 1.04
CA SER A 282 -38.26 2.19 0.08
C SER A 282 -36.73 2.03 0.02
N ASP A 283 -36.09 1.62 1.13
CA ASP A 283 -34.64 1.41 1.19
C ASP A 283 -34.24 0.02 0.66
N LEU A 284 -35.19 -0.92 0.61
CA LEU A 284 -35.02 -2.25 0.02
C LEU A 284 -35.07 -2.26 -1.51
N LEU A 285 -35.76 -1.28 -2.12
CA LEU A 285 -35.83 -1.16 -3.57
C LEU A 285 -34.72 -0.23 -4.04
N ALA A 286 -33.59 -0.83 -4.45
CA ALA A 286 -32.45 -0.09 -5.00
C ALA A 286 -32.92 0.89 -6.10
N SER A 287 -32.55 2.16 -5.97
CA SER A 287 -33.12 3.24 -6.79
C SER A 287 -32.07 4.25 -7.25
N ILE A 288 -32.34 4.87 -8.39
CA ILE A 288 -31.55 5.98 -8.95
C ILE A 288 -32.49 7.16 -9.18
N SER A 289 -32.18 8.31 -8.58
CA SER A 289 -32.86 9.58 -8.82
C SER A 289 -31.93 10.52 -9.57
N VAL A 290 -32.45 11.20 -10.60
CA VAL A 290 -31.70 12.20 -11.39
C VAL A 290 -32.56 13.45 -11.53
N THR A 291 -32.01 14.60 -11.18
CA THR A 291 -32.63 15.92 -11.36
C THR A 291 -31.82 16.70 -12.40
N LEU A 292 -32.47 17.11 -13.48
CA LEU A 292 -31.86 17.95 -14.50
C LEU A 292 -31.97 19.43 -14.13
N ARG A 293 -31.11 20.26 -14.70
CA ARG A 293 -31.13 21.72 -14.55
C ARG A 293 -32.44 22.29 -15.11
N SER A 294 -32.86 23.41 -14.54
CA SER A 294 -34.07 24.09 -14.98
C SER A 294 -33.85 24.82 -16.30
N GLU A 295 -34.76 24.64 -17.25
CA GLU A 295 -34.80 25.38 -18.51
C GLU A 295 -35.78 26.55 -18.39
N ASN A 296 -35.33 27.75 -18.76
CA ASN A 296 -36.19 28.93 -18.83
C ASN A 296 -36.87 28.97 -20.20
N LEU A 297 -38.20 28.85 -20.21
CA LEU A 297 -38.94 28.54 -21.43
C LEU A 297 -39.62 29.75 -22.08
N GLU A 298 -39.92 30.84 -21.35
CA GLU A 298 -40.36 32.17 -21.84
C GLU A 298 -41.06 32.99 -20.73
N THR A 299 -41.20 34.31 -20.94
CA THR A 299 -42.13 35.15 -20.17
C THR A 299 -43.52 35.05 -20.78
N THR A 300 -44.48 34.55 -20.02
CA THR A 300 -45.88 34.42 -20.49
C THR A 300 -46.50 35.80 -20.77
N ASN A 301 -47.56 35.85 -21.58
CA ASN A 301 -48.30 37.08 -21.90
C ASN A 301 -48.80 37.88 -20.67
N ASN A 302 -48.82 37.25 -19.49
CA ASN A 302 -49.22 37.86 -18.22
C ASN A 302 -48.03 38.34 -17.37
N GLY A 303 -46.81 38.38 -17.93
CA GLY A 303 -45.60 38.83 -17.24
C GLY A 303 -44.94 37.81 -16.30
N LEU A 304 -45.44 36.57 -16.20
CA LEU A 304 -44.85 35.53 -15.33
C LEU A 304 -43.70 34.80 -16.04
N HIS A 305 -42.62 34.52 -15.31
CA HIS A 305 -41.51 33.70 -15.80
C HIS A 305 -41.86 32.22 -15.72
N LYS A 306 -41.78 31.51 -16.85
CA LYS A 306 -42.00 30.07 -16.94
C LYS A 306 -40.68 29.32 -16.98
N SER A 307 -40.50 28.38 -16.05
CA SER A 307 -39.39 27.42 -16.10
C SER A 307 -39.89 25.98 -16.04
N SER A 308 -39.10 25.07 -16.58
CA SER A 308 -39.35 23.63 -16.58
C SER A 308 -38.16 22.90 -16.00
N GLN A 309 -38.41 21.88 -15.18
CA GLN A 309 -37.38 20.99 -14.64
C GLN A 309 -37.84 19.55 -14.78
N LYS A 310 -36.96 18.69 -15.32
CA LYS A 310 -37.21 17.26 -15.44
C LYS A 310 -36.47 16.52 -14.34
N SER A 311 -37.15 15.60 -13.67
CA SER A 311 -36.56 14.63 -12.74
C SER A 311 -36.93 13.20 -13.16
N LEU A 312 -36.03 12.26 -12.89
CA LEU A 312 -36.17 10.86 -13.25
C LEU A 312 -35.93 9.97 -12.03
N MET A 313 -36.67 8.87 -11.95
CA MET A 313 -36.49 7.85 -10.91
C MET A 313 -36.50 6.46 -11.53
N PHE A 314 -35.45 5.68 -11.31
CA PHE A 314 -35.35 4.28 -11.74
C PHE A 314 -35.43 3.37 -10.52
N TRP A 315 -36.60 2.77 -10.32
CA TRP A 315 -36.86 1.81 -9.25
C TRP A 315 -36.39 0.41 -9.64
N GLY A 316 -35.71 -0.29 -8.73
CA GLY A 316 -35.32 -1.69 -8.89
C GLY A 316 -34.14 -1.93 -9.83
N PHE A 317 -33.24 -0.95 -10.00
CA PHE A 317 -32.22 -0.98 -11.06
C PHE A 317 -31.22 -2.15 -10.97
N MET A 318 -30.98 -2.71 -9.78
CA MET A 318 -30.09 -3.86 -9.59
C MET A 318 -30.71 -5.18 -10.09
N GLY A 319 -32.04 -5.30 -10.01
CA GLY A 319 -32.78 -6.51 -10.38
C GLY A 319 -34.01 -6.22 -11.26
N PRO A 320 -33.86 -5.51 -12.38
CA PRO A 320 -34.98 -4.97 -13.15
C PRO A 320 -35.86 -6.06 -13.78
N HIS A 321 -35.32 -7.26 -14.01
CA HIS A 321 -36.06 -8.42 -14.48
C HIS A 321 -37.21 -8.82 -13.53
N SER A 322 -37.03 -8.68 -12.21
CA SER A 322 -38.05 -8.99 -11.21
C SER A 322 -39.08 -7.86 -11.11
N TYR A 323 -38.61 -6.62 -10.99
CA TYR A 323 -39.44 -5.44 -11.02
C TYR A 323 -38.59 -4.21 -11.34
N HIS A 324 -39.09 -3.36 -12.23
CA HIS A 324 -38.62 -2.00 -12.33
C HIS A 324 -39.70 -1.04 -12.83
N ARG A 325 -39.44 0.25 -12.63
CA ARG A 325 -40.20 1.35 -13.21
C ARG A 325 -39.30 2.57 -13.36
N ILE A 326 -39.32 3.19 -14.54
CA ILE A 326 -38.63 4.45 -14.80
C ILE A 326 -39.69 5.55 -14.84
N ASP A 327 -39.69 6.43 -13.84
CA ASP A 327 -40.61 7.56 -13.73
C ASP A 327 -39.92 8.81 -14.28
N ILE A 328 -40.52 9.50 -15.23
CA ILE A 328 -40.02 10.73 -15.84
C ILE A 328 -41.00 11.83 -15.49
N THR A 329 -40.63 12.73 -14.58
CA THR A 329 -41.50 13.80 -14.09
C THR A 329 -41.02 15.15 -14.60
N THR A 330 -41.85 15.83 -15.38
CA THR A 330 -41.63 17.22 -15.79
C THR A 330 -42.44 18.13 -14.89
N THR A 331 -41.75 19.02 -14.16
CA THR A 331 -42.35 20.06 -13.32
C THR A 331 -42.24 21.39 -14.02
N THR A 332 -43.36 22.01 -14.36
CA THR A 332 -43.44 23.36 -14.92
C THR A 332 -43.87 24.34 -13.84
N THR A 333 -43.07 25.38 -13.62
CA THR A 333 -43.31 26.38 -12.57
C THR A 333 -43.49 27.77 -13.22
N LEU A 334 -44.52 28.49 -12.78
CA LEU A 334 -44.75 29.90 -13.11
C LEU A 334 -44.42 30.76 -11.90
N ARG A 335 -43.48 31.70 -12.04
CA ARG A 335 -43.04 32.60 -10.98
C ARG A 335 -43.37 34.06 -11.31
N ASP A 336 -43.75 34.80 -10.27
CA ASP A 336 -43.83 36.25 -10.32
C ASP A 336 -42.41 36.84 -10.32
N PRO A 337 -42.01 37.63 -11.33
CA PRO A 337 -40.65 38.18 -11.42
C PRO A 337 -40.30 39.13 -10.28
N SER A 338 -41.29 39.82 -9.69
CA SER A 338 -41.08 40.84 -8.67
C SER A 338 -40.86 40.25 -7.27
N SER A 339 -41.50 39.11 -6.98
CA SER A 339 -41.48 38.48 -5.65
C SER A 339 -40.76 37.12 -5.62
N GLY A 340 -40.47 36.53 -6.78
CA GLY A 340 -39.89 35.19 -6.92
C GLY A 340 -40.83 34.05 -6.51
N LYS A 341 -42.05 34.37 -6.05
CA LYS A 341 -43.03 33.40 -5.56
C LYS A 341 -43.60 32.56 -6.69
N ILE A 342 -43.79 31.28 -6.40
CA ILE A 342 -44.46 30.33 -7.30
C ILE A 342 -45.95 30.64 -7.31
N VAL A 343 -46.47 31.04 -8.47
CA VAL A 343 -47.89 31.32 -8.70
C VAL A 343 -48.62 30.03 -9.07
N LYS A 344 -47.98 29.14 -9.82
CA LYS A 344 -48.52 27.85 -10.23
C LYS A 344 -47.40 26.84 -10.47
N GLU A 345 -47.63 25.60 -10.05
CA GLU A 345 -46.76 24.45 -10.33
C GLU A 345 -47.61 23.33 -10.94
N GLU A 346 -47.14 22.73 -12.03
CA GLU A 346 -47.77 21.60 -12.71
C GLU A 346 -46.76 20.46 -12.88
N LYS A 347 -47.12 19.25 -12.47
CA LYS A 347 -46.29 18.04 -12.57
C LYS A 347 -46.94 17.03 -13.49
N LYS A 348 -46.20 16.57 -14.50
CA LYS A 348 -46.60 15.49 -15.40
C LYS A 348 -45.59 14.35 -15.30
N THR A 349 -46.04 13.15 -14.98
CA THR A 349 -45.19 11.96 -14.86
C THR A 349 -45.53 10.94 -15.95
N GLU A 350 -44.50 10.45 -16.65
CA GLU A 350 -44.55 9.34 -17.59
C GLU A 350 -43.85 8.13 -16.99
N HIS A 351 -44.34 6.91 -17.26
CA HIS A 351 -43.75 5.66 -16.76
C HIS A 351 -43.24 4.81 -17.91
N LYS A 352 -42.00 4.32 -17.80
CA LYS A 352 -41.38 3.39 -18.77
C LYS A 352 -40.91 2.10 -18.11
N LYS A 353 -40.89 1.02 -18.89
CA LYS A 353 -40.29 -0.27 -18.57
C LYS A 353 -39.60 -0.83 -19.82
N ALA A 354 -38.53 -1.57 -19.64
CA ALA A 354 -37.78 -2.24 -20.69
C ALA A 354 -37.20 -3.57 -20.18
N TYR A 355 -37.88 -4.66 -20.54
CA TYR A 355 -37.45 -6.03 -20.25
C TYR A 355 -36.70 -6.68 -21.43
N LYS A 356 -36.86 -6.12 -22.63
CA LYS A 356 -36.16 -6.48 -23.87
C LYS A 356 -35.50 -5.25 -24.46
N TRP A 357 -34.54 -5.44 -25.36
CA TRP A 357 -33.96 -4.34 -26.12
C TRP A 357 -35.04 -3.67 -27.00
N PRO A 358 -35.24 -2.33 -26.89
CA PRO A 358 -36.14 -1.61 -27.76
C PRO A 358 -35.76 -1.73 -29.24
N GLU A 359 -36.72 -1.47 -30.13
CA GLU A 359 -36.42 -1.40 -31.56
C GLU A 359 -35.36 -0.33 -31.86
N GLY A 360 -34.33 -0.70 -32.63
CA GLY A 360 -33.16 0.14 -32.90
C GLY A 360 -32.04 0.08 -31.85
N MET A 361 -32.19 -0.73 -30.78
CA MET A 361 -31.14 -0.99 -29.79
C MET A 361 -30.84 -2.50 -29.68
N GLY A 362 -29.63 -2.88 -29.31
CA GLY A 362 -29.29 -4.25 -28.91
C GLY A 362 -29.05 -5.29 -30.01
N GLY A 363 -28.79 -4.88 -31.25
CA GLY A 363 -28.47 -5.79 -32.37
C GLY A 363 -29.64 -6.68 -32.81
N GLU A 364 -29.36 -7.76 -33.56
CA GLU A 364 -30.40 -8.67 -34.09
C GLU A 364 -31.08 -9.53 -33.00
N LYS A 365 -30.38 -9.79 -31.87
CA LYS A 365 -30.90 -10.56 -30.73
C LYS A 365 -31.43 -9.62 -29.64
N LYS A 366 -32.74 -9.38 -29.63
CA LYS A 366 -33.40 -8.44 -28.69
C LYS A 366 -33.50 -8.90 -27.23
N GLY A 367 -32.93 -10.05 -26.88
CA GLY A 367 -33.06 -10.68 -25.57
C GLY A 367 -34.50 -11.11 -25.25
N GLU A 368 -34.69 -11.78 -24.12
CA GLU A 368 -36.02 -12.16 -23.65
C GLU A 368 -36.43 -11.35 -22.41
N ASP A 369 -37.74 -11.12 -22.26
CA ASP A 369 -38.33 -10.27 -21.22
C ASP A 369 -38.14 -10.86 -19.82
N TRP A 370 -37.82 -12.14 -19.78
CA TRP A 370 -37.59 -12.89 -18.58
C TRP A 370 -36.12 -13.15 -18.27
N TRP A 371 -35.20 -12.77 -19.15
CA TRP A 371 -33.78 -12.95 -18.86
C TRP A 371 -33.39 -12.15 -17.63
N VAL A 372 -32.84 -12.84 -16.65
CA VAL A 372 -32.21 -12.19 -15.50
C VAL A 372 -30.99 -11.39 -15.97
N THR A 373 -30.58 -10.40 -15.20
CA THR A 373 -29.40 -9.55 -15.50
C THR A 373 -28.15 -10.39 -15.79
N TYR A 374 -27.92 -11.45 -15.00
CA TYR A 374 -26.81 -12.39 -15.22
C TYR A 374 -26.91 -13.16 -16.55
N ARG A 375 -28.12 -13.44 -17.05
CA ARG A 375 -28.32 -14.11 -18.35
C ARG A 375 -27.99 -13.19 -19.53
N TYR A 376 -28.33 -11.91 -19.43
CA TYR A 376 -27.90 -10.89 -20.39
C TYR A 376 -26.37 -10.75 -20.40
N MET A 377 -25.75 -10.64 -19.22
CA MET A 377 -24.28 -10.58 -19.09
C MET A 377 -23.59 -11.83 -19.65
N LEU A 378 -24.14 -13.02 -19.37
CA LEU A 378 -23.60 -14.27 -19.89
C LEU A 378 -23.72 -14.36 -21.42
N GLU A 379 -24.81 -13.86 -22.03
CA GLU A 379 -24.94 -13.78 -23.50
C GLU A 379 -23.82 -12.92 -24.09
N GLU A 380 -23.57 -11.74 -23.53
CA GLU A 380 -22.52 -10.83 -24.02
C GLU A 380 -21.12 -11.41 -23.81
N PHE A 381 -20.87 -12.08 -22.68
CA PHE A 381 -19.61 -12.77 -22.44
C PHE A 381 -19.37 -13.86 -23.49
N VAL A 382 -20.37 -14.72 -23.75
CA VAL A 382 -20.28 -15.77 -24.77
C VAL A 382 -20.10 -15.18 -26.17
N ASN A 383 -20.82 -14.10 -26.52
CA ASN A 383 -20.64 -13.42 -27.80
C ASN A 383 -19.22 -12.86 -27.94
N LYS A 384 -18.66 -12.25 -26.88
CA LYS A 384 -17.28 -11.74 -26.90
C LYS A 384 -16.25 -12.86 -27.10
N VAL A 385 -16.39 -13.97 -26.37
CA VAL A 385 -15.50 -15.14 -26.48
C VAL A 385 -15.60 -15.78 -27.87
N LYS A 386 -16.82 -15.95 -28.39
CA LYS A 386 -17.07 -16.53 -29.72
C LYS A 386 -16.94 -15.52 -30.88
N GLN A 387 -16.52 -14.28 -30.60
CA GLN A 387 -16.39 -13.19 -31.58
C GLN A 387 -17.65 -12.95 -32.42
N ARG A 388 -18.81 -13.01 -31.77
CA ARG A 388 -20.12 -12.71 -32.37
C ARG A 388 -20.54 -11.28 -32.03
N ASP A 389 -21.37 -10.69 -32.88
CA ASP A 389 -21.99 -9.41 -32.59
C ASP A 389 -22.93 -9.53 -31.37
N GLY A 390 -22.70 -8.65 -30.40
CA GLY A 390 -23.51 -8.52 -29.19
C GLY A 390 -24.49 -7.36 -29.24
N SER A 391 -25.16 -7.09 -28.12
CA SER A 391 -26.05 -5.92 -27.98
C SER A 391 -25.29 -4.58 -27.91
N GLY A 392 -23.96 -4.64 -27.75
CA GLY A 392 -23.09 -3.49 -27.45
C GLY A 392 -22.99 -3.18 -25.96
N ALA A 393 -23.70 -3.93 -25.11
CA ALA A 393 -23.55 -3.82 -23.66
C ALA A 393 -22.27 -4.50 -23.19
N TRP A 394 -21.34 -3.71 -22.64
CA TRP A 394 -20.07 -4.23 -22.12
C TRP A 394 -19.56 -3.39 -20.95
N VAL A 395 -18.82 -4.04 -20.05
CA VAL A 395 -18.06 -3.39 -18.98
C VAL A 395 -16.58 -3.57 -19.31
N ASP A 396 -15.94 -2.49 -19.72
CA ASP A 396 -14.52 -2.49 -20.06
C ASP A 396 -13.63 -2.61 -18.80
N GLY A 397 -12.41 -3.13 -18.94
CA GLY A 397 -11.47 -3.22 -17.83
C GLY A 397 -11.14 -1.86 -17.22
N GLU A 398 -11.10 -0.81 -18.02
CA GLU A 398 -10.95 0.57 -17.54
C GLU A 398 -12.09 1.00 -16.61
N GLU A 399 -13.30 0.51 -16.84
CA GLU A 399 -14.45 0.83 -15.98
C GLU A 399 -14.31 0.20 -14.60
N SER A 400 -13.74 -1.00 -14.53
CA SER A 400 -13.45 -1.73 -13.28
C SER A 400 -12.29 -1.08 -12.52
N ILE A 401 -11.25 -0.60 -13.21
CA ILE A 401 -10.16 0.18 -12.60
C ILE A 401 -10.71 1.45 -11.97
N LYS A 402 -11.43 2.27 -12.75
CA LYS A 402 -12.02 3.52 -12.28
C LYS A 402 -13.06 3.30 -11.17
N GLN A 403 -13.76 2.16 -11.20
CA GLN A 403 -14.66 1.77 -10.13
C GLN A 403 -13.92 1.61 -8.81
N MET A 404 -12.79 0.91 -8.82
CA MET A 404 -11.97 0.73 -7.62
C MET A 404 -11.26 2.01 -7.20
N GLU A 405 -10.80 2.85 -8.14
CA GLU A 405 -10.26 4.18 -7.82
C GLU A 405 -11.31 5.07 -7.12
N ALA A 406 -12.56 5.05 -7.58
CA ALA A 406 -13.63 5.79 -6.94
C ALA A 406 -13.98 5.22 -5.56
N THR A 407 -13.91 3.90 -5.38
CA THR A 407 -14.10 3.23 -4.08
C THR A 407 -12.98 3.62 -3.10
N ASP A 408 -11.72 3.53 -3.52
CA ASP A 408 -10.54 3.90 -2.71
C ASP A 408 -10.65 5.36 -2.27
N ARG A 409 -10.93 6.30 -3.18
CA ARG A 409 -11.15 7.71 -2.85
C ARG A 409 -12.31 7.94 -1.87
N THR A 410 -13.33 7.09 -1.92
CA THR A 410 -14.45 7.15 -0.96
C THR A 410 -13.98 6.75 0.44
N TYR A 411 -13.21 5.68 0.56
CA TYR A 411 -12.61 5.25 1.83
C TYR A 411 -11.57 6.24 2.36
N GLU A 412 -10.72 6.81 1.50
CA GLU A 412 -9.77 7.87 1.86
C GLU A 412 -10.48 9.07 2.48
N ARG A 413 -11.58 9.55 1.86
CA ARG A 413 -12.37 10.67 2.38
C ARG A 413 -13.05 10.33 3.71
N ALA A 414 -13.51 9.09 3.87
CA ALA A 414 -14.11 8.60 5.12
C ALA A 414 -13.09 8.60 6.28
N ALA A 415 -11.84 8.20 6.01
CA ALA A 415 -10.75 8.21 6.99
C ALA A 415 -10.40 9.64 7.46
N THR A 416 -10.39 10.62 6.53
CA THR A 416 -10.06 12.02 6.86
C THR A 416 -11.10 12.68 7.77
N ILE A 417 -12.39 12.30 7.66
CA ILE A 417 -13.48 12.87 8.47
C ILE A 417 -13.49 12.29 9.89
N ASN A 418 -13.20 10.99 10.06
CA ASN A 418 -13.09 10.38 11.39
C ASN A 418 -11.89 10.94 12.19
N MET A 419 -10.78 11.30 11.55
CA MET A 419 -9.70 12.05 12.22
C MET A 419 -10.18 13.41 12.75
N LYS A 420 -10.96 14.18 11.96
CA LYS A 420 -11.49 15.49 12.38
C LYS A 420 -12.51 15.39 13.52
N VAL A 421 -13.33 14.34 13.57
CA VAL A 421 -14.30 14.11 14.67
C VAL A 421 -13.56 13.66 15.94
N LEU A 422 -12.50 12.85 15.83
CA LEU A 422 -11.61 12.58 16.96
C LEU A 422 -10.94 13.87 17.47
N THR A 423 -10.47 14.75 16.59
CA THR A 423 -9.88 16.03 17.01
C THR A 423 -10.87 16.92 17.76
N LEU A 424 -12.17 16.89 17.40
CA LEU A 424 -13.23 17.65 18.07
C LEU A 424 -13.63 17.07 19.44
N VAL A 425 -13.54 15.75 19.64
CA VAL A 425 -13.83 15.11 20.94
C VAL A 425 -12.66 15.29 21.92
N TYR A 426 -11.41 15.31 21.44
CA TYR A 426 -10.25 15.64 22.27
C TYR A 426 -10.17 17.13 22.66
N SER A 427 -10.83 18.02 21.91
CA SER A 427 -10.85 19.46 22.18
C SER A 427 -11.68 19.88 23.41
N PHE A 428 -12.49 18.99 23.99
CA PHE A 428 -13.27 19.28 25.21
C PHE A 428 -12.62 18.80 26.52
N VAL A 429 -11.49 18.08 26.47
CA VAL A 429 -10.78 17.58 27.67
C VAL A 429 -9.45 18.33 27.90
N ALA A 430 -8.97 19.12 26.94
CA ALA A 430 -7.67 19.81 27.01
C ALA A 430 -7.75 21.33 27.33
N LEU A 431 -8.83 21.81 27.96
CA LEU A 431 -8.84 23.15 28.57
C LEU A 431 -8.30 23.08 30.01
N GLY A 432 -6.98 22.88 30.11
CA GLY A 432 -6.31 22.72 31.40
C GLY A 432 -4.80 22.81 31.28
N SER A 433 -4.30 24.04 31.20
CA SER A 433 -2.94 24.50 31.56
C SER A 433 -1.73 24.17 30.65
N ALA A 434 -0.97 25.26 30.44
CA ALA A 434 0.45 25.37 30.14
C ALA A 434 0.90 25.31 28.67
N THR A 435 1.15 26.49 28.14
CA THR A 435 2.04 26.81 27.01
C THR A 435 3.42 26.16 27.16
N PRO A 436 4.00 25.56 26.11
CA PRO A 436 5.44 25.36 26.01
C PRO A 436 6.09 26.36 25.04
N ALA A 437 7.18 26.97 25.51
CA ALA A 437 8.13 27.74 24.72
C ALA A 437 8.93 26.83 23.76
N PRO A 438 9.50 27.37 22.67
CA PRO A 438 10.16 26.58 21.64
C PRO A 438 11.50 26.02 22.15
N ARG A 439 11.75 24.72 21.94
CA ARG A 439 13.05 24.08 22.15
C ARG A 439 13.68 23.75 20.80
N SER A 440 14.91 24.24 20.64
CA SER A 440 15.83 23.93 19.56
C SER A 440 16.13 22.43 19.47
N ALA A 441 16.12 21.91 18.25
CA ALA A 441 16.57 20.56 17.92
C ALA A 441 17.94 20.69 17.25
N SER A 442 19.01 20.52 18.02
CA SER A 442 20.34 20.27 17.47
C SER A 442 20.52 18.75 17.32
N TRP A 443 21.07 18.35 16.17
CA TRP A 443 21.59 17.01 15.90
C TRP A 443 22.89 16.80 16.67
N GLN A 444 22.77 16.70 17.98
CA GLN A 444 23.72 15.98 18.81
C GLN A 444 22.86 15.15 19.74
N GLY A 445 23.15 13.84 19.79
CA GLY A 445 22.62 13.00 20.85
C GLY A 445 22.81 13.72 22.17
N LYS A 446 21.72 14.20 22.77
CA LYS A 446 21.73 14.54 24.18
C LYS A 446 22.09 13.25 24.87
N ARG A 447 23.36 13.13 25.26
CA ARG A 447 23.75 12.46 26.49
C ARG A 447 22.83 13.04 27.57
N GLN A 448 21.68 12.38 27.75
CA GLN A 448 20.99 12.39 29.02
C GLN A 448 22.06 12.12 30.06
N ALA A 449 22.07 12.92 31.12
CA ALA A 449 22.90 12.65 32.28
C ALA A 449 22.82 11.14 32.58
N ALA A 450 23.99 10.51 32.70
CA ALA A 450 24.14 9.07 32.74
C ALA A 450 23.35 8.44 33.89
N ASP A 451 22.11 8.05 33.61
CA ASP A 451 21.55 6.85 34.21
C ASP A 451 22.44 5.68 33.75
N ALA A 452 22.69 4.73 34.65
CA ALA A 452 23.46 3.55 34.30
C ALA A 452 22.83 2.87 33.07
N PRO A 453 23.64 2.42 32.08
CA PRO A 453 23.09 1.74 30.91
C PRO A 453 22.22 0.56 31.35
N ALA A 454 21.07 0.40 30.68
CA ALA A 454 20.06 -0.61 31.06
C ALA A 454 20.61 -2.04 31.06
N TYR A 455 21.68 -2.29 30.31
CA TYR A 455 22.41 -3.54 30.25
C TYR A 455 23.91 -3.28 30.43
N ALA A 456 24.61 -4.17 31.13
CA ALA A 456 26.05 -4.08 31.31
C ALA A 456 26.78 -4.42 29.98
N ALA A 457 27.82 -3.65 29.65
CA ALA A 457 28.67 -3.93 28.50
C ALA A 457 29.62 -5.10 28.81
N HIS A 458 29.70 -6.04 27.88
CA HIS A 458 30.66 -7.14 27.89
C HIS A 458 31.53 -7.07 26.63
N THR A 459 32.70 -7.72 26.66
CA THR A 459 33.61 -7.74 25.52
C THR A 459 34.13 -9.12 25.24
N ILE A 460 34.38 -9.40 23.96
CA ILE A 460 35.10 -10.57 23.47
C ILE A 460 36.39 -10.12 22.78
N ASP A 461 37.44 -10.94 22.86
CA ASP A 461 38.63 -10.78 22.01
C ASP A 461 38.33 -11.32 20.61
N GLN A 462 38.03 -10.42 19.69
CA GLN A 462 37.71 -10.70 18.30
C GLN A 462 38.96 -10.52 17.42
N LEU A 463 39.15 -11.36 16.40
CA LEU A 463 40.25 -11.21 15.46
C LEU A 463 40.06 -9.95 14.60
N ILE A 464 41.13 -9.18 14.41
CA ILE A 464 41.10 -8.07 13.46
C ILE A 464 40.99 -8.60 12.02
N ASP A 465 41.74 -9.66 11.71
CA ASP A 465 41.79 -10.30 10.39
C ASP A 465 41.50 -11.80 10.48
N HIS A 466 40.35 -12.21 9.96
CA HIS A 466 39.93 -13.62 9.85
C HIS A 466 40.55 -14.37 8.67
N PHE A 467 41.15 -13.67 7.70
CA PHE A 467 41.52 -14.23 6.40
C PHE A 467 43.01 -14.05 6.10
N GLN A 468 43.85 -14.75 6.89
CA GLN A 468 45.33 -14.71 6.84
C GLN A 468 45.94 -15.20 5.51
N ASP A 469 45.16 -15.85 4.65
CA ASP A 469 45.59 -16.39 3.35
C ASP A 469 45.11 -15.54 2.17
N SER A 470 44.44 -14.41 2.42
CA SER A 470 43.82 -13.57 1.38
C SER A 470 44.67 -12.35 1.04
N ASP A 471 45.08 -12.23 -0.23
CA ASP A 471 45.83 -11.06 -0.73
C ASP A 471 45.14 -9.71 -0.46
N ARG A 472 43.80 -9.72 -0.25
CA ARG A 472 43.00 -8.52 0.05
C ARG A 472 43.40 -7.80 1.34
N TYR A 473 43.90 -8.53 2.34
CA TYR A 473 44.12 -8.00 3.69
C TYR A 473 45.59 -7.81 4.07
N VAL A 474 46.49 -8.02 3.11
CA VAL A 474 47.93 -7.79 3.30
C VAL A 474 48.20 -6.32 3.68
N PRO A 475 49.08 -6.05 4.67
CA PRO A 475 49.75 -7.00 5.54
C PRO A 475 48.79 -7.58 6.59
N HIS A 476 48.87 -8.89 6.76
CA HIS A 476 48.06 -9.64 7.71
C HIS A 476 48.44 -9.34 9.17
N THR A 477 47.49 -9.57 10.08
CA THR A 477 47.69 -9.41 11.53
C THR A 477 46.94 -10.47 12.32
N ASN A 478 47.57 -11.02 13.35
CA ASN A 478 46.93 -11.92 14.32
C ASN A 478 46.44 -11.18 15.58
N ALA A 479 46.45 -9.85 15.55
CA ALA A 479 45.99 -9.05 16.67
C ALA A 479 44.47 -9.18 16.86
N THR A 480 44.02 -8.99 18.10
CA THR A 480 42.62 -8.95 18.47
C THR A 480 42.20 -7.54 18.87
N PHE A 481 40.89 -7.29 18.85
CA PHE A 481 40.27 -6.12 19.42
C PHE A 481 39.11 -6.50 20.32
N LYS A 482 38.69 -5.57 21.18
CA LYS A 482 37.54 -5.76 22.07
C LYS A 482 36.26 -5.45 21.30
N GLN A 483 35.54 -6.49 20.87
CA GLN A 483 34.20 -6.33 20.33
C GLN A 483 33.19 -6.38 21.46
N ARG A 484 32.28 -5.41 21.49
CA ARG A 484 31.34 -5.19 22.58
C ARG A 484 30.02 -5.90 22.31
N TYR A 485 29.41 -6.42 23.36
CA TYR A 485 28.07 -7.01 23.31
C TYR A 485 27.33 -6.81 24.63
N PHE A 486 26.01 -6.98 24.55
CA PHE A 486 25.07 -6.85 25.67
C PHE A 486 24.14 -8.04 25.65
N PHE A 487 23.64 -8.48 26.80
CA PHE A 487 22.67 -9.58 26.83
C PHE A 487 21.66 -9.44 27.95
N ASP A 488 20.53 -10.13 27.77
CA ASP A 488 19.47 -10.30 28.74
C ASP A 488 19.16 -11.79 28.89
N SER A 489 19.34 -12.30 30.10
CA SER A 489 19.08 -13.71 30.44
C SER A 489 17.84 -13.88 31.33
N SER A 490 17.01 -12.84 31.50
CA SER A 490 15.86 -12.86 32.41
C SER A 490 14.79 -13.92 32.07
N TYR A 491 14.68 -14.30 30.80
CA TYR A 491 13.77 -15.34 30.31
C TYR A 491 14.45 -16.70 30.09
N TYR A 492 15.78 -16.76 30.24
CA TYR A 492 16.56 -17.94 29.88
C TYR A 492 16.28 -19.12 30.82
N LYS A 493 16.02 -20.29 30.22
CA LYS A 493 16.01 -21.57 30.91
C LYS A 493 17.01 -22.51 30.25
N SER A 494 17.59 -23.42 31.04
CA SER A 494 18.57 -24.38 30.54
C SER A 494 18.03 -25.16 29.33
N GLY A 495 18.82 -25.22 28.27
CA GLY A 495 18.44 -25.78 26.96
C GLY A 495 17.65 -24.84 26.03
N GLY A 496 17.36 -23.61 26.45
CA GLY A 496 16.73 -22.58 25.60
C GLY A 496 17.67 -22.02 24.52
N PRO A 497 17.12 -21.40 23.46
CA PRO A 497 17.91 -20.82 22.37
C PRO A 497 18.60 -19.51 22.74
N VAL A 498 19.61 -19.13 21.96
CA VAL A 498 20.22 -17.79 21.96
C VAL A 498 19.71 -16.99 20.77
N PHE A 499 19.16 -15.82 21.03
CA PHE A 499 18.71 -14.87 20.01
C PHE A 499 19.77 -13.77 19.84
N LEU A 500 20.51 -13.83 18.74
CA LEU A 500 21.61 -12.93 18.43
C LEU A 500 21.12 -11.80 17.51
N TYR A 501 20.96 -10.60 18.06
CA TYR A 501 20.67 -9.37 17.32
C TYR A 501 21.96 -8.68 16.89
N ILE A 502 22.10 -8.47 15.59
CA ILE A 502 23.25 -7.76 15.01
C ILE A 502 23.00 -6.26 15.09
N GLY A 503 23.94 -5.52 15.70
CA GLY A 503 23.79 -4.09 16.00
C GLY A 503 23.72 -3.21 14.77
N GLY A 504 24.44 -3.59 13.71
CA GLY A 504 24.58 -2.83 12.49
C GLY A 504 25.43 -1.58 12.69
N GLU A 505 25.04 -0.52 12.02
CA GLU A 505 25.78 0.70 11.75
C GLU A 505 25.61 1.74 12.86
N THR A 506 25.49 1.25 14.10
CA THR A 506 25.28 2.07 15.30
C THR A 506 25.87 1.39 16.53
N SER A 507 25.84 2.10 17.65
CA SER A 507 26.19 1.59 18.97
C SER A 507 25.19 0.53 19.43
N GLY A 508 25.65 -0.51 20.14
CA GLY A 508 24.79 -1.57 20.66
C GLY A 508 23.68 -1.04 21.58
N GLU A 509 23.92 0.05 22.32
CA GLU A 509 22.92 0.69 23.18
C GLU A 509 21.71 1.22 22.40
N SER A 510 21.90 1.62 21.13
CA SER A 510 20.81 2.07 20.27
C SER A 510 19.83 0.95 19.90
N ARG A 511 20.14 -0.31 20.25
CA ARG A 511 19.31 -1.48 19.99
C ARG A 511 18.64 -2.06 21.24
N PHE A 512 18.82 -1.46 22.42
CA PHE A 512 18.26 -1.96 23.69
C PHE A 512 16.74 -2.14 23.69
N SER A 513 16.01 -1.37 22.88
CA SER A 513 14.56 -1.59 22.71
C SER A 513 14.24 -3.02 22.30
N ASN A 514 15.09 -3.69 21.52
CA ASN A 514 14.89 -5.09 21.09
C ASN A 514 14.94 -6.07 22.26
N LEU A 515 15.80 -5.85 23.27
CA LEU A 515 15.85 -6.69 24.48
C LEU A 515 14.75 -6.36 25.49
N GLN A 516 14.18 -5.16 25.43
CA GLN A 516 13.21 -4.67 26.42
C GLN A 516 11.75 -4.87 26.02
N THR A 517 11.43 -4.61 24.76
CA THR A 517 10.05 -4.64 24.24
C THR A 517 9.94 -5.08 22.79
N GLY A 518 11.02 -5.11 22.01
CA GLY A 518 11.03 -5.48 20.60
C GLY A 518 11.10 -6.98 20.35
N ILE A 519 11.37 -7.36 19.10
CA ILE A 519 11.25 -8.75 18.64
C ILE A 519 12.08 -9.74 19.44
N ILE A 520 13.30 -9.38 19.86
CA ILE A 520 14.16 -10.29 20.65
C ILE A 520 13.54 -10.59 22.01
N GLN A 521 12.93 -9.59 22.66
CA GLN A 521 12.22 -9.80 23.92
C GLN A 521 11.03 -10.75 23.75
N ILE A 522 10.25 -10.55 22.69
CA ILE A 522 9.09 -11.41 22.36
C ILE A 522 9.55 -12.87 22.18
N LEU A 523 10.63 -13.08 21.41
CA LEU A 523 11.18 -14.41 21.15
C LEU A 523 11.82 -15.02 22.42
N MET A 524 12.55 -14.23 23.22
CA MET A 524 13.10 -14.67 24.51
C MET A 524 12.01 -15.20 25.42
N GLU A 525 10.92 -14.44 25.59
CA GLU A 525 9.79 -14.82 26.44
C GLU A 525 9.09 -16.07 25.94
N LYS A 526 8.86 -16.16 24.61
CA LYS A 526 8.17 -17.29 24.00
C LYS A 526 8.95 -18.60 24.10
N PHE A 527 10.26 -18.55 23.87
CA PHE A 527 11.11 -19.74 23.73
C PHE A 527 12.01 -20.00 24.94
N ASN A 528 11.86 -19.22 26.02
CA ASN A 528 12.74 -19.26 27.20
C ASN A 528 14.22 -19.06 26.84
N GLY A 529 14.46 -18.14 25.90
CA GLY A 529 15.78 -17.90 25.32
C GLY A 529 16.57 -16.80 26.03
N LEU A 530 17.82 -16.66 25.62
CA LEU A 530 18.73 -15.58 26.00
C LEU A 530 18.89 -14.63 24.81
N GLY A 531 18.74 -13.33 25.03
CA GLY A 531 18.86 -12.31 23.99
C GLY A 531 20.22 -11.64 24.06
N VAL A 532 20.85 -11.44 22.91
CA VAL A 532 22.17 -10.81 22.77
C VAL A 532 22.09 -9.70 21.72
N ILE A 533 22.72 -8.57 22.00
CA ILE A 533 23.05 -7.55 21.00
C ILE A 533 24.56 -7.59 20.80
N LEU A 534 25.01 -7.88 19.58
CA LEU A 534 26.41 -7.81 19.18
C LEU A 534 26.67 -6.53 18.41
N GLU A 535 27.61 -5.71 18.88
CA GLU A 535 28.02 -4.50 18.17
C GLU A 535 28.96 -4.87 17.01
N ASN A 536 28.72 -4.30 15.83
CA ASN A 536 29.55 -4.55 14.65
C ASN A 536 30.95 -3.95 14.82
N ARG A 537 31.97 -4.57 14.19
CA ARG A 537 33.30 -3.96 14.07
C ARG A 537 33.19 -2.54 13.50
N TYR A 538 33.97 -1.60 14.02
CA TYR A 538 34.01 -0.18 13.66
C TYR A 538 32.73 0.63 13.98
N TYR A 539 31.91 0.17 14.93
CA TYR A 539 30.77 0.93 15.45
C TYR A 539 30.77 0.95 16.98
N GLY A 540 30.12 1.95 17.58
CA GLY A 540 30.04 2.15 19.03
C GLY A 540 31.41 2.25 19.71
N GLU A 541 31.80 1.22 20.46
CA GLU A 541 33.14 1.12 21.07
C GLU A 541 33.96 -0.05 20.50
N SER A 542 33.43 -0.76 19.50
CA SER A 542 34.03 -1.97 18.90
C SER A 542 34.99 -1.64 17.75
N TYR A 543 36.00 -0.79 18.01
CA TYR A 543 37.00 -0.40 17.01
C TYR A 543 38.31 -1.20 17.14
N PRO A 544 38.82 -1.78 16.04
CA PRO A 544 40.15 -2.39 16.03
C PRO A 544 41.31 -1.45 16.31
N TYR A 545 41.14 -0.17 16.00
CA TYR A 545 42.18 0.87 16.11
C TYR A 545 41.61 2.15 16.73
N ASN A 546 42.50 3.00 17.26
CA ASN A 546 42.11 4.31 17.83
C ASN A 546 41.73 5.35 16.77
N SER A 547 41.96 5.03 15.49
CA SER A 547 41.57 5.82 14.33
C SER A 547 41.02 4.91 13.24
N SER A 548 40.44 5.54 12.22
CA SER A 548 39.84 4.95 11.04
C SER A 548 40.50 5.54 9.78
N THR A 549 41.83 5.44 9.70
CA THR A 549 42.57 5.73 8.46
C THR A 549 42.20 4.72 7.36
N THR A 550 42.50 5.04 6.10
CA THR A 550 42.17 4.16 4.96
C THR A 550 42.82 2.77 5.11
N ASP A 551 44.05 2.68 5.61
CA ASP A 551 44.71 1.40 5.85
C ASP A 551 44.07 0.61 6.99
N GLU A 552 43.65 1.29 8.07
CA GLU A 552 42.97 0.66 9.21
C GLU A 552 41.58 0.15 8.80
N LEU A 553 40.87 0.87 7.94
CA LEU A 553 39.54 0.49 7.45
C LEU A 553 39.56 -0.67 6.46
N ARG A 554 40.72 -1.17 6.02
CA ARG A 554 40.80 -2.35 5.13
C ARG A 554 40.12 -3.60 5.71
N PHE A 555 39.97 -3.65 7.03
CA PHE A 555 39.29 -4.74 7.75
C PHE A 555 37.80 -4.46 8.02
N LEU A 556 37.27 -3.29 7.66
CA LEU A 556 35.85 -3.01 7.63
C LEU A 556 35.27 -3.50 6.30
N THR A 557 34.99 -4.79 6.22
CA THR A 557 34.38 -5.42 5.05
C THR A 557 33.24 -6.33 5.48
N THR A 558 32.30 -6.58 4.58
CA THR A 558 31.19 -7.52 4.81
C THR A 558 31.72 -8.90 5.20
N GLU A 559 32.75 -9.39 4.52
CA GLU A 559 33.39 -10.69 4.77
C GLU A 559 33.91 -10.83 6.20
N GLN A 560 34.67 -9.83 6.68
CA GLN A 560 35.20 -9.83 8.03
C GLN A 560 34.08 -9.71 9.08
N THR A 561 33.04 -8.94 8.79
CA THR A 561 31.89 -8.75 9.70
C THR A 561 31.06 -10.03 9.86
N ILE A 562 30.80 -10.77 8.78
CA ILE A 562 30.07 -12.05 8.90
C ILE A 562 30.93 -13.14 9.56
N ALA A 563 32.26 -13.07 9.43
CA ALA A 563 33.18 -13.94 10.14
C ALA A 563 33.20 -13.62 11.65
N ASP A 564 33.08 -12.33 12.04
CA ASP A 564 32.90 -11.96 13.45
C ASP A 564 31.69 -12.62 14.07
N ASN A 565 30.56 -12.66 13.36
CA ASN A 565 29.32 -13.27 13.85
C ASN A 565 29.52 -14.76 14.14
N ALA A 566 30.17 -15.47 13.22
CA ALA A 566 30.50 -16.89 13.38
C ALA A 566 31.50 -17.13 14.53
N TYR A 567 32.54 -16.31 14.60
CA TYR A 567 33.52 -16.37 15.68
C TYR A 567 32.88 -16.09 17.05
N PHE A 568 32.01 -15.08 17.13
CA PHE A 568 31.29 -14.72 18.34
C PHE A 568 30.42 -15.89 18.83
N ARG A 569 29.66 -16.52 17.93
CA ARG A 569 28.88 -17.72 18.23
C ARG A 569 29.74 -18.78 18.96
N GLN A 570 30.95 -19.04 18.45
CA GLN A 570 31.82 -20.11 18.94
C GLN A 570 32.54 -19.78 20.24
N HIS A 571 32.75 -18.50 20.55
CA HIS A 571 33.67 -18.06 21.61
C HIS A 571 33.04 -17.16 22.69
N ALA A 572 31.80 -16.69 22.51
CA ALA A 572 31.13 -15.82 23.47
C ALA A 572 30.97 -16.47 24.85
N THR A 573 30.99 -15.65 25.90
CA THR A 573 30.71 -16.12 27.27
C THR A 573 29.64 -15.24 27.89
N PHE A 574 28.82 -15.79 28.79
CA PHE A 574 27.70 -15.05 29.38
C PHE A 574 27.79 -15.14 30.90
N PRO A 575 28.47 -14.19 31.56
CA PRO A 575 28.64 -14.22 33.02
C PRO A 575 27.30 -14.33 33.75
N GLY A 576 27.19 -15.29 34.66
CA GLY A 576 25.94 -15.56 35.39
C GLY A 576 25.00 -16.58 34.74
N VAL A 577 25.35 -17.08 33.54
CA VAL A 577 24.67 -18.22 32.89
C VAL A 577 25.53 -19.47 33.06
N ASN A 578 24.96 -20.52 33.67
CA ASN A 578 25.71 -21.74 34.02
C ASN A 578 25.87 -22.73 32.85
N ASP A 579 25.12 -22.55 31.77
CA ASP A 579 25.13 -23.44 30.62
C ASP A 579 26.26 -23.06 29.64
N SER A 580 26.89 -24.06 29.02
CA SER A 580 27.85 -23.82 27.93
C SER A 580 27.09 -23.55 26.64
N LEU A 581 26.81 -22.28 26.37
CA LEU A 581 26.02 -21.88 25.21
C LEU A 581 26.76 -21.99 23.87
N ASN A 582 28.07 -22.32 23.90
CA ASN A 582 28.92 -22.47 22.72
C ASN A 582 28.92 -23.90 22.14
N SER A 583 28.22 -24.84 22.78
CA SER A 583 28.07 -26.20 22.27
C SER A 583 27.39 -26.19 20.91
N VAL A 584 27.79 -27.11 20.02
CA VAL A 584 27.15 -27.33 18.72
C VAL A 584 25.66 -27.65 18.85
N ASP A 585 25.22 -28.17 19.99
CA ASP A 585 23.80 -28.51 20.21
C ASP A 585 22.93 -27.29 20.52
N THR A 586 23.51 -26.18 21.00
CA THR A 586 22.74 -25.00 21.42
C THR A 586 22.17 -24.28 20.20
N PRO A 587 20.84 -24.10 20.09
CA PRO A 587 20.26 -23.41 18.95
C PRO A 587 20.51 -21.89 19.06
N TRP A 588 21.15 -21.33 18.03
CA TRP A 588 21.32 -19.88 17.87
C TRP A 588 20.47 -19.37 16.72
N ILE A 589 19.67 -18.34 16.96
CA ILE A 589 18.85 -17.67 15.95
C ILE A 589 19.37 -16.25 15.76
N MET A 590 19.77 -15.90 14.54
CA MET A 590 20.24 -14.56 14.22
C MET A 590 19.08 -13.63 13.82
N TYR A 591 19.22 -12.34 14.11
CA TYR A 591 18.30 -11.31 13.68
C TYR A 591 19.06 -10.04 13.33
N GLY A 592 18.64 -9.35 12.26
CA GLY A 592 19.12 -8.00 11.96
C GLY A 592 18.19 -7.23 11.05
N GLY A 593 18.15 -5.91 11.22
CA GLY A 593 17.45 -4.96 10.36
C GLY A 593 18.41 -4.22 9.42
N SER A 594 18.00 -3.87 8.20
CA SER A 594 18.82 -3.05 7.28
C SER A 594 20.16 -3.72 6.89
N LEU A 595 21.30 -3.02 6.96
CA LEU A 595 22.63 -3.61 6.74
C LEU A 595 22.93 -4.74 7.75
N ALA A 596 22.42 -4.67 8.99
CA ALA A 596 22.49 -5.80 9.92
C ALA A 596 21.65 -7.01 9.45
N GLY A 597 20.54 -6.76 8.76
CA GLY A 597 19.75 -7.79 8.10
C GLY A 597 20.49 -8.45 6.94
N ALA A 598 21.23 -7.65 6.15
CA ALA A 598 22.11 -8.18 5.12
C ALA A 598 23.25 -9.03 5.72
N HIS A 599 23.91 -8.54 6.77
CA HIS A 599 24.91 -9.33 7.51
C HIS A 599 24.33 -10.63 8.07
N THR A 600 23.09 -10.62 8.57
CA THR A 600 22.39 -11.83 9.01
C THR A 600 22.19 -12.81 7.85
N ALA A 601 21.65 -12.34 6.71
CA ALA A 601 21.45 -13.17 5.53
C ALA A 601 22.77 -13.76 4.98
N PHE A 602 23.84 -12.96 4.94
CA PHE A 602 25.15 -13.38 4.45
C PHE A 602 25.88 -14.32 5.42
N THR A 603 25.70 -14.12 6.73
CA THR A 603 26.18 -15.07 7.75
C THR A 603 25.48 -16.40 7.59
N MET A 604 24.14 -16.40 7.48
CA MET A 604 23.36 -17.63 7.23
C MET A 604 23.73 -18.28 5.90
N LYS A 605 24.11 -17.51 4.87
CA LYS A 605 24.57 -18.06 3.59
C LYS A 605 25.91 -18.79 3.70
N THR A 606 26.80 -18.31 4.56
CA THR A 606 28.22 -18.72 4.60
C THR A 606 28.50 -19.71 5.72
N TYR A 607 27.87 -19.52 6.88
CA TYR A 607 28.12 -20.23 8.13
C TYR A 607 26.83 -20.86 8.70
N ASN A 608 25.93 -21.33 7.82
CA ASN A 608 24.62 -21.84 8.23
C ASN A 608 24.69 -23.01 9.24
N ASP A 609 25.75 -23.80 9.15
CA ASP A 609 25.93 -25.04 9.91
C ASP A 609 25.98 -24.82 11.43
N ILE A 610 26.38 -23.63 11.89
CA ILE A 610 26.50 -23.31 13.32
C ILE A 610 25.32 -22.49 13.88
N PHE A 611 24.29 -22.23 13.06
CA PHE A 611 23.08 -21.51 13.45
C PHE A 611 21.83 -22.35 13.19
N ALA A 612 20.85 -22.24 14.09
CA ALA A 612 19.55 -22.90 13.93
C ALA A 612 18.67 -22.19 12.88
N GLY A 613 18.88 -20.90 12.68
CA GLY A 613 18.18 -20.09 11.69
C GLY A 613 18.51 -18.60 11.80
N GLY A 614 17.96 -17.80 10.91
CA GLY A 614 18.13 -16.34 10.95
C GLY A 614 16.98 -15.59 10.29
N ILE A 615 16.74 -14.36 10.74
CA ILE A 615 15.73 -13.45 10.18
C ILE A 615 16.42 -12.17 9.71
N GLY A 616 16.43 -11.96 8.40
CA GLY A 616 16.82 -10.70 7.79
C GLY A 616 15.60 -9.81 7.61
N SER A 617 15.48 -8.77 8.42
CA SER A 617 14.42 -7.77 8.32
C SER A 617 14.87 -6.57 7.49
N SER A 618 14.10 -6.20 6.45
CA SER A 618 14.44 -5.12 5.51
C SER A 618 15.90 -5.22 5.06
N ALA A 619 16.31 -6.43 4.71
CA ALA A 619 17.72 -6.79 4.55
C ALA A 619 18.25 -6.33 3.19
N THR A 620 19.07 -5.28 3.19
CA THR A 620 19.69 -4.65 2.00
C THR A 620 20.78 -5.54 1.40
N THR A 621 20.34 -6.64 0.80
CA THR A 621 21.19 -7.75 0.34
C THR A 621 21.72 -7.53 -1.08
N GLN A 622 21.08 -6.66 -1.85
CA GLN A 622 21.55 -6.23 -3.15
C GLN A 622 22.39 -4.95 -3.06
N ALA A 623 23.60 -4.99 -3.62
CA ALA A 623 24.42 -3.81 -3.86
C ALA A 623 24.20 -3.29 -5.29
N LEU A 624 23.94 -1.99 -5.41
CA LEU A 624 23.81 -1.24 -6.66
C LEU A 624 24.75 -0.03 -6.60
N LEU A 625 25.15 0.56 -7.73
CA LEU A 625 25.96 1.79 -7.68
C LEU A 625 25.09 2.99 -7.30
N GLU A 626 24.03 3.18 -8.07
CA GLU A 626 23.03 4.24 -7.89
C GLU A 626 21.72 3.66 -7.35
N TYR A 627 21.01 4.46 -6.56
CA TYR A 627 19.74 4.06 -5.95
C TYR A 627 18.70 5.20 -5.97
N PRO A 628 18.19 5.58 -7.15
CA PRO A 628 17.10 6.55 -7.25
C PRO A 628 15.77 6.04 -6.69
N GLN A 629 15.57 4.71 -6.63
CA GLN A 629 14.33 4.10 -6.14
C GLN A 629 14.09 4.34 -4.65
N TRP A 630 15.09 4.84 -3.91
CA TRP A 630 14.93 5.27 -2.52
C TRP A 630 13.75 6.26 -2.34
N TYR A 631 13.46 7.06 -3.37
CA TYR A 631 12.39 8.05 -3.37
C TYR A 631 11.02 7.50 -3.84
N ASP A 632 10.98 6.31 -4.44
CA ASP A 632 9.75 5.76 -5.03
C ASP A 632 8.62 5.57 -4.02
N PRO A 633 8.86 5.08 -2.78
CA PRO A 633 7.79 4.97 -1.79
C PRO A 633 7.18 6.31 -1.41
N ILE A 634 7.98 7.39 -1.37
CA ILE A 634 7.49 8.74 -1.08
C ILE A 634 6.59 9.22 -2.21
N ILE A 635 6.98 8.98 -3.47
CA ILE A 635 6.17 9.32 -4.65
C ILE A 635 4.86 8.53 -4.66
N LYS A 636 4.91 7.25 -4.27
CA LYS A 636 3.77 6.34 -4.35
C LYS A 636 2.78 6.47 -3.20
N PHE A 637 3.27 6.71 -1.98
CA PHE A 637 2.48 6.65 -0.75
C PHE A 637 2.42 7.97 0.02
N GLY A 638 3.25 8.97 -0.36
CA GLY A 638 3.23 10.28 0.26
C GLY A 638 2.01 11.13 -0.12
N PRO A 639 1.75 12.25 0.59
CA PRO A 639 0.64 13.15 0.27
C PRO A 639 0.77 13.69 -1.16
N ALA A 640 -0.18 13.34 -2.02
CA ALA A 640 -0.09 13.58 -3.47
C ALA A 640 0.06 15.06 -3.85
N ASP A 641 -0.55 15.97 -3.09
CA ASP A 641 -0.44 17.41 -3.28
C ASP A 641 0.94 17.96 -2.87
N CYS A 642 1.55 17.41 -1.83
CA CYS A 642 2.92 17.73 -1.42
C CYS A 642 3.93 17.23 -2.46
N VAL A 643 3.83 15.94 -2.81
CA VAL A 643 4.70 15.27 -3.76
C VAL A 643 4.68 15.97 -5.12
N SER A 644 3.49 16.27 -5.66
CA SER A 644 3.37 16.95 -6.95
C SER A 644 3.94 18.37 -6.96
N ARG A 645 3.78 19.15 -5.86
CA ARG A 645 4.40 20.49 -5.74
C ARG A 645 5.91 20.41 -5.68
N ILE A 646 6.46 19.45 -4.95
CA ILE A 646 7.92 19.26 -4.85
C ILE A 646 8.47 18.90 -6.23
N ILE A 647 7.85 17.95 -6.95
CA ILE A 647 8.27 17.56 -8.31
C ILE A 647 8.26 18.77 -9.25
N ASP A 648 7.17 19.56 -9.26
CA ASP A 648 7.07 20.76 -10.12
C ASP A 648 8.16 21.81 -9.79
N ILE A 649 8.43 22.04 -8.50
CA ILE A 649 9.49 22.96 -8.05
C ILE A 649 10.87 22.43 -8.47
N VAL A 650 11.12 21.12 -8.31
CA VAL A 650 12.39 20.49 -8.66
C VAL A 650 12.63 20.49 -10.16
N ASP A 651 11.62 20.20 -10.97
CA ASP A 651 11.74 20.23 -12.43
C ASP A 651 12.02 21.66 -12.93
N LYS A 652 11.33 22.68 -12.41
CA LYS A 652 11.60 24.09 -12.74
C LYS A 652 12.98 24.55 -12.26
N MET A 653 13.44 24.05 -11.11
CA MET A 653 14.80 24.27 -10.62
C MET A 653 15.84 23.66 -11.55
N ASP A 654 15.67 22.42 -11.98
CA ASP A 654 16.58 21.75 -12.90
C ASP A 654 16.61 22.47 -14.27
N GLU A 655 15.46 22.91 -14.79
CA GLU A 655 15.40 23.74 -16.01
C GLU A 655 16.18 25.05 -15.85
N LEU A 656 15.99 25.75 -14.73
CA LEU A 656 16.71 26.98 -14.43
C LEU A 656 18.23 26.73 -14.35
N ILE A 657 18.64 25.65 -13.71
CA ILE A 657 20.04 25.24 -13.61
C ILE A 657 20.63 24.94 -14.99
N TRP A 658 19.94 24.14 -15.81
CA TRP A 658 20.38 23.77 -17.16
C TRP A 658 20.44 24.95 -18.12
N SER A 659 19.61 25.97 -17.91
CA SER A 659 19.70 27.22 -18.68
C SER A 659 21.02 27.98 -18.48
N GLY A 660 21.77 27.69 -17.42
CA GLY A 660 23.02 28.38 -17.06
C GLY A 660 22.79 29.81 -16.52
N ASN A 661 21.55 30.17 -16.17
CA ASN A 661 21.20 31.51 -15.69
C ASN A 661 21.69 31.75 -14.25
N LYS A 662 22.92 32.27 -14.12
CA LYS A 662 23.56 32.53 -12.82
C LYS A 662 22.76 33.45 -11.90
N GLU A 663 22.12 34.47 -12.46
CA GLU A 663 21.30 35.42 -11.69
C GLU A 663 20.06 34.75 -11.11
N GLY A 664 19.37 33.92 -11.91
CA GLY A 664 18.22 33.16 -11.44
C GLY A 664 18.59 32.09 -10.42
N ILE A 665 19.70 31.37 -10.63
CA ILE A 665 20.20 30.38 -9.66
C ILE A 665 20.54 31.05 -8.32
N GLN A 666 21.21 32.21 -8.35
CA GLN A 666 21.52 32.96 -7.13
C GLN A 666 20.24 33.43 -6.43
N GLN A 667 19.26 33.96 -7.20
CA GLN A 667 17.97 34.38 -6.66
C GLN A 667 17.22 33.20 -6.01
N LEU A 668 17.26 32.01 -6.62
CA LEU A 668 16.69 30.78 -6.04
C LEU A 668 17.37 30.43 -4.71
N LYS A 669 18.71 30.42 -4.66
CA LYS A 669 19.45 30.17 -3.41
C LYS A 669 19.09 31.17 -2.32
N GLU A 670 18.95 32.44 -2.66
CA GLU A 670 18.56 33.50 -1.72
C GLU A 670 17.15 33.33 -1.16
N ILE A 671 16.19 32.87 -1.96
CA ILE A 671 14.81 32.58 -1.50
C ILE A 671 14.82 31.59 -0.33
N PHE A 672 15.64 30.55 -0.44
CA PHE A 672 15.86 29.53 0.59
C PHE A 672 16.76 29.98 1.74
N GLY A 673 17.39 31.16 1.66
CA GLY A 673 18.37 31.63 2.65
C GLY A 673 19.75 30.98 2.52
N LEU A 674 20.02 30.31 1.39
CA LEU A 674 21.22 29.51 1.14
C LEU A 674 22.15 30.15 0.09
N GLY A 675 22.04 31.47 -0.11
CA GLY A 675 22.79 32.24 -1.11
C GLY A 675 24.32 32.20 -0.95
N ALA A 676 24.82 31.80 0.22
CA ALA A 676 26.26 31.67 0.50
C ALA A 676 26.87 30.38 -0.08
N LEU A 677 26.07 29.33 -0.31
CA LEU A 677 26.59 28.06 -0.83
C LEU A 677 27.17 28.26 -2.22
N GLN A 678 28.41 27.81 -2.43
CA GLN A 678 29.10 27.95 -3.72
C GLN A 678 28.80 26.77 -4.64
N ASP A 679 28.92 25.54 -4.14
CA ASP A 679 28.50 24.35 -4.89
C ASP A 679 26.98 24.34 -5.00
N LEU A 680 26.49 23.94 -6.18
CA LEU A 680 25.06 23.81 -6.44
C LEU A 680 24.51 22.51 -5.86
N ARG A 681 25.35 21.48 -5.74
CA ARG A 681 25.02 20.18 -5.16
C ARG A 681 24.79 20.29 -3.66
N ASP A 682 25.59 21.12 -2.95
CA ASP A 682 25.36 21.46 -1.54
C ASP A 682 23.98 22.08 -1.33
N PHE A 683 23.59 23.02 -2.20
CA PHE A 683 22.27 23.65 -2.16
C PHE A 683 21.14 22.64 -2.43
N ALA A 684 21.27 21.86 -3.50
CA ALA A 684 20.28 20.84 -3.87
C ALA A 684 20.11 19.79 -2.76
N MET A 685 21.21 19.35 -2.14
CA MET A 685 21.18 18.43 -1.02
C MET A 685 20.47 19.03 0.20
N THR A 686 20.78 20.29 0.53
CA THR A 686 20.22 20.95 1.72
C THR A 686 18.70 21.04 1.65
N ILE A 687 18.15 21.43 0.50
CA ILE A 687 16.69 21.51 0.34
C ILE A 687 16.04 20.12 0.28
N ALA A 688 16.79 19.07 -0.06
CA ALA A 688 16.31 17.69 -0.08
C ALA A 688 16.24 17.03 1.30
N PHE A 689 16.89 17.57 2.35
CA PHE A 689 16.92 16.98 3.69
C PHE A 689 15.57 16.54 4.28
N PRO A 690 14.45 17.26 4.10
CA PRO A 690 13.16 16.83 4.66
C PRO A 690 12.59 15.58 3.97
N ILE A 691 13.03 15.30 2.75
CA ILE A 691 12.65 14.15 1.94
C ILE A 691 13.67 13.02 2.15
N GLY A 692 14.93 13.41 2.39
CA GLY A 692 16.10 12.58 2.62
C GLY A 692 17.17 12.81 1.56
N GLY A 693 18.36 13.18 2.02
CA GLY A 693 19.53 13.42 1.17
C GLY A 693 20.50 12.23 1.18
N PRO A 694 21.49 12.20 0.28
CA PRO A 694 22.50 11.14 0.25
C PRO A 694 23.26 11.06 1.58
N MET A 695 23.31 9.87 2.19
CA MET A 695 24.05 9.53 3.43
C MET A 695 23.61 10.22 4.74
N ASN A 696 23.32 11.52 4.74
CA ASN A 696 23.07 12.28 5.97
C ASN A 696 21.99 13.34 5.80
N TYR A 697 21.14 13.47 6.82
CA TYR A 697 20.09 14.46 6.90
C TYR A 697 19.76 14.82 8.36
N PRO A 698 19.58 16.11 8.71
CA PRO A 698 19.40 16.58 10.08
C PRO A 698 17.94 16.55 10.58
N THR A 699 17.01 15.96 9.84
CA THR A 699 15.59 15.85 10.23
C THR A 699 15.09 14.46 9.92
N ASN A 700 14.13 13.94 10.71
CA ASN A 700 13.54 12.65 10.37
C ASN A 700 12.79 12.74 9.04
N THR A 701 12.85 11.67 8.26
CA THR A 701 12.32 11.57 6.90
C THR A 701 11.28 10.46 6.82
N TRP A 702 10.96 10.03 5.61
CA TRP A 702 10.09 8.89 5.36
C TRP A 702 10.62 7.58 5.99
N GLN A 703 11.93 7.40 6.03
CA GLN A 703 12.56 6.19 6.59
C GLN A 703 12.23 6.01 8.08
N GLU A 704 12.19 7.11 8.83
CA GLU A 704 11.99 7.13 10.29
C GLU A 704 10.51 7.10 10.71
N LEU A 705 9.58 6.91 9.76
CA LEU A 705 8.19 6.62 10.10
C LEU A 705 8.12 5.29 10.86
N ASN A 706 7.21 5.20 11.83
CA ASN A 706 7.00 3.99 12.60
C ASN A 706 5.52 3.86 13.01
N TRP A 707 5.03 2.63 13.10
CA TRP A 707 3.69 2.34 13.61
C TRP A 707 3.52 2.73 15.09
N SER A 708 4.61 2.71 15.86
CA SER A 708 4.62 3.07 17.27
C SER A 708 4.91 4.57 17.41
N PRO A 709 4.02 5.34 18.07
CA PRO A 709 4.27 6.76 18.35
C PRO A 709 5.51 7.02 19.20
N LYS A 710 6.02 5.98 19.89
CA LYS A 710 7.28 6.07 20.66
C LYS A 710 8.51 6.19 19.76
N TYR A 711 8.46 5.61 18.58
CA TYR A 711 9.61 5.47 17.69
C TYR A 711 9.45 6.24 16.37
N GLY A 712 8.23 6.65 16.01
CA GLY A 712 7.93 7.39 14.79
C GLY A 712 8.14 8.90 14.92
N SER A 713 8.29 9.58 13.77
CA SER A 713 8.34 11.04 13.66
C SER A 713 7.30 11.58 12.66
N GLU A 714 6.81 12.80 12.90
CA GLU A 714 5.89 13.52 12.01
C GLU A 714 6.59 14.58 11.14
N ASP A 715 7.93 14.68 11.21
CA ASP A 715 8.70 15.75 10.57
C ASP A 715 8.46 15.87 9.06
N PHE A 716 8.38 14.73 8.35
CA PHE A 716 8.04 14.71 6.92
C PHE A 716 6.64 15.29 6.65
N PHE A 717 5.65 14.93 7.47
CA PHE A 717 4.28 15.44 7.31
C PHE A 717 4.17 16.93 7.70
N ASN A 718 4.96 17.38 8.67
CA ASN A 718 5.09 18.79 9.03
C ASN A 718 5.71 19.60 7.88
N PHE A 719 6.75 19.07 7.25
CA PHE A 719 7.34 19.64 6.04
C PHE A 719 6.30 19.74 4.92
N CYS A 720 5.61 18.63 4.61
CA CYS A 720 4.57 18.61 3.59
C CYS A 720 3.46 19.61 3.85
N SER A 721 2.99 19.69 5.10
CA SER A 721 1.96 20.66 5.51
C SER A 721 2.40 22.12 5.30
N ASN A 722 3.70 22.42 5.39
CA ASN A 722 4.21 23.76 5.11
C ASN A 722 4.22 24.06 3.60
N VAL A 723 4.61 23.09 2.77
CA VAL A 723 4.62 23.20 1.30
C VAL A 723 3.19 23.28 0.74
N THR A 724 2.24 22.55 1.34
CA THR A 724 0.85 22.45 0.86
C THR A 724 -0.12 23.41 1.54
N ASN A 725 0.37 24.29 2.43
CA ASN A 725 -0.47 25.22 3.18
C ASN A 725 -1.38 26.02 2.23
N ILE A 726 -2.70 25.88 2.42
CA ILE A 726 -3.74 26.51 1.58
C ILE A 726 -3.88 28.00 1.91
N ASN A 727 -3.51 28.41 3.12
CA ASN A 727 -3.59 29.80 3.59
C ASN A 727 -2.22 30.29 4.11
N PRO A 728 -1.16 30.28 3.29
CA PRO A 728 0.12 30.81 3.73
C PRO A 728 0.02 32.33 3.91
N PRO A 729 0.73 32.92 4.90
CA PRO A 729 0.90 34.36 5.02
C PRO A 729 1.29 35.03 3.68
N ALA A 730 0.81 36.26 3.45
CA ALA A 730 1.01 36.95 2.17
C ALA A 730 2.48 37.16 1.76
N ASN A 731 3.39 37.23 2.74
CA ASN A 731 4.83 37.31 2.51
C ASN A 731 5.46 35.96 2.10
N ILE A 732 4.78 34.84 2.37
CA ILE A 732 5.18 33.50 1.95
C ILE A 732 4.57 33.20 0.58
N SER A 733 3.27 33.43 0.40
CA SER A 733 2.60 33.15 -0.88
C SER A 733 3.08 34.01 -2.05
N SER A 734 3.58 35.23 -1.79
CA SER A 734 4.13 36.08 -2.84
C SER A 734 5.46 35.56 -3.43
N VAL A 735 6.17 34.67 -2.72
CA VAL A 735 7.43 34.07 -3.17
C VAL A 735 7.21 33.11 -4.34
N ASP A 736 6.02 32.50 -4.45
CA ASP A 736 5.70 31.55 -5.54
C ASP A 736 5.82 32.18 -6.94
N MET A 737 5.71 33.50 -7.04
CA MET A 737 5.88 34.25 -8.30
C MET A 737 7.29 34.83 -8.49
N ALA A 738 8.18 34.73 -7.50
CA ALA A 738 9.47 35.42 -7.51
C ALA A 738 10.41 34.98 -8.64
N LEU A 739 10.27 33.73 -9.08
CA LEU A 739 11.07 33.12 -10.16
C LEU A 739 10.29 32.92 -11.47
N ALA A 740 9.04 33.40 -11.56
CA ALA A 740 8.17 33.18 -12.72
C ALA A 740 8.77 33.68 -14.05
N LYS A 741 9.59 34.74 -14.01
CA LYS A 741 10.31 35.25 -15.20
C LYS A 741 11.27 34.23 -15.84
N TYR A 742 11.71 33.21 -15.08
CA TYR A 742 12.60 32.16 -15.56
C TYR A 742 11.86 30.89 -15.98
N SER A 743 10.56 30.79 -15.69
CA SER A 743 9.69 29.66 -16.02
C SER A 743 8.53 30.10 -16.91
N GLN A 744 8.80 30.92 -17.93
CA GLN A 744 7.81 31.38 -18.93
C GLN A 744 6.58 32.08 -18.33
N GLY A 745 6.71 32.69 -17.16
CA GLY A 745 5.62 33.35 -16.44
C GLY A 745 4.82 32.44 -15.50
N GLU A 746 5.16 31.16 -15.41
CA GLU A 746 4.48 30.21 -14.53
C GLU A 746 4.89 30.37 -13.06
N SER A 747 3.91 30.19 -12.17
CA SER A 747 4.11 30.16 -10.72
C SER A 747 4.85 28.90 -10.27
N TRP A 748 5.68 29.02 -9.24
CA TRP A 748 6.31 27.92 -8.52
C TRP A 748 5.49 27.64 -7.26
N THR A 749 4.33 27.00 -7.45
CA THR A 749 3.33 26.86 -6.40
C THR A 749 3.87 26.09 -5.19
N GLY A 750 3.85 26.71 -4.01
CA GLY A 750 4.39 26.13 -2.77
C GLY A 750 5.87 26.44 -2.50
N LEU A 751 6.57 27.14 -3.41
CA LEU A 751 7.98 27.53 -3.25
C LEU A 751 8.20 28.34 -1.97
N GLY A 752 7.30 29.27 -1.66
CA GLY A 752 7.37 30.06 -0.44
C GLY A 752 7.32 29.20 0.81
N GLY A 753 6.40 28.24 0.86
CA GLY A 753 6.25 27.31 1.98
C GLY A 753 7.46 26.39 2.12
N TYR A 754 8.01 25.91 1.01
CA TYR A 754 9.24 25.12 1.00
C TYR A 754 10.41 25.93 1.58
N ALA A 755 10.66 27.11 1.02
CA ALA A 755 11.74 27.97 1.48
C ALA A 755 11.58 28.40 2.94
N ASP A 756 10.35 28.66 3.38
CA ASP A 756 10.06 29.00 4.78
C ASP A 756 10.42 27.86 5.74
N TYR A 757 10.14 26.60 5.36
CA TYR A 757 10.54 25.45 6.17
C TYR A 757 12.05 25.36 6.31
N VAL A 758 12.79 25.49 5.20
CA VAL A 758 14.27 25.45 5.21
C VAL A 758 14.83 26.53 6.13
N LYS A 759 14.31 27.76 6.04
CA LYS A 759 14.77 28.89 6.87
C LYS A 759 14.45 28.74 8.35
N LYS A 760 13.30 28.16 8.70
CA LYS A 760 12.85 28.04 10.10
C LYS A 760 13.31 26.77 10.80
N THR A 761 13.53 25.70 10.05
CA THR A 761 13.77 24.37 10.62
C THR A 761 15.19 23.90 10.36
N LEU A 762 15.75 24.15 9.17
CA LEU A 762 17.08 23.64 8.80
C LEU A 762 18.18 24.64 9.13
N ILE A 763 18.11 25.87 8.63
CA ILE A 763 19.17 26.89 8.82
C ILE A 763 19.55 27.09 10.29
N PRO A 764 18.63 27.08 11.27
CA PRO A 764 18.99 27.24 12.68
C PRO A 764 19.90 26.14 13.24
N ASN A 765 20.05 25.00 12.55
CA ASN A 765 20.99 23.96 12.95
C ASN A 765 22.45 24.39 12.74
N CYS A 766 22.72 25.33 11.82
CA CYS A 766 24.04 25.90 11.60
C CYS A 766 24.33 26.99 12.65
N GLU A 767 24.72 26.60 13.85
CA GLU A 767 24.91 27.51 14.98
C GLU A 767 26.01 28.56 14.73
N SER A 768 27.01 28.24 13.89
CA SER A 768 28.08 29.18 13.54
C SER A 768 27.61 30.29 12.59
N GLY A 769 26.46 30.12 11.94
CA GLY A 769 25.94 31.01 10.90
C GLY A 769 26.73 30.99 9.59
N ARG A 770 27.81 30.19 9.50
CA ARG A 770 28.62 30.03 8.28
C ARG A 770 28.03 28.92 7.41
N ILE A 771 26.92 29.26 6.74
CA ILE A 771 26.09 28.32 5.95
C ILE A 771 26.91 27.46 4.97
N ASP A 772 27.96 28.02 4.37
CA ASP A 772 28.85 27.40 3.38
C ASP A 772 30.07 26.68 3.97
N SER A 773 30.12 26.49 5.28
CA SER A 773 31.18 25.76 5.97
C SER A 773 30.78 24.32 6.30
N THR A 774 31.78 23.51 6.63
CA THR A 774 31.64 22.17 7.24
C THR A 774 31.52 22.23 8.77
N ASP A 775 31.16 23.39 9.34
CA ASP A 775 30.84 23.46 10.76
C ASP A 775 29.63 22.58 11.06
N GLU A 776 29.54 22.12 12.31
CA GLU A 776 28.41 21.31 12.75
C GLU A 776 27.07 21.98 12.44
N GLY A 777 26.19 21.22 11.78
CA GLY A 777 24.85 21.66 11.37
C GLY A 777 24.80 22.64 10.19
N CYS A 778 25.94 23.02 9.62
CA CYS A 778 26.03 23.81 8.38
C CYS A 778 26.08 22.91 7.13
N PHE A 779 26.04 23.52 5.95
CA PHE A 779 25.64 22.81 4.72
C PHE A 779 26.70 22.79 3.61
N GLY A 780 27.87 23.39 3.83
CA GLY A 780 28.96 23.32 2.89
C GLY A 780 29.66 21.97 2.97
N THR A 781 29.95 21.34 1.83
CA THR A 781 30.70 20.07 1.77
C THR A 781 32.09 20.23 1.17
N GLN A 782 32.43 21.40 0.64
CA GLN A 782 33.65 21.63 -0.15
C GLN A 782 34.91 21.86 0.72
N ASN A 783 35.26 20.88 1.57
CA ASN A 783 36.43 20.94 2.45
C ASN A 783 37.10 19.57 2.61
N GLN A 784 38.04 19.23 1.72
CA GLN A 784 38.72 17.94 1.72
C GLN A 784 39.40 17.61 3.06
N THR A 785 40.02 18.59 3.74
CA THR A 785 40.72 18.36 5.01
C THR A 785 39.78 17.93 6.12
N TYR A 786 38.56 18.46 6.14
CA TYR A 786 37.53 18.06 7.10
C TYR A 786 37.14 16.59 6.93
N TYR A 787 36.86 16.17 5.69
CA TYR A 787 36.49 14.77 5.41
C TYR A 787 37.64 13.79 5.68
N ALA A 788 38.89 14.21 5.46
CA ALA A 788 40.07 13.39 5.68
C ALA A 788 40.38 13.11 7.17
N ASP A 789 39.64 13.68 8.12
CA ASP A 789 39.80 13.40 9.55
C ASP A 789 39.58 11.89 9.83
N PRO A 790 40.59 11.17 10.34
CA PRO A 790 40.51 9.73 10.58
C PRO A 790 39.84 9.38 11.92
N SER A 791 39.23 10.34 12.62
CA SER A 791 38.55 10.06 13.89
C SER A 791 37.47 8.99 13.74
N ASN A 792 37.41 8.08 14.72
CA ASN A 792 36.41 7.01 14.75
C ASN A 792 34.99 7.59 14.83
N GLY A 793 34.09 7.09 13.98
CA GLY A 793 32.70 7.53 13.98
C GLY A 793 31.83 6.70 13.05
N ALA A 794 30.59 6.45 13.47
CA ALA A 794 29.63 5.61 12.73
C ALA A 794 29.38 6.11 11.30
N ALA A 795 29.26 7.43 11.11
CA ALA A 795 29.08 8.03 9.79
C ALA A 795 30.28 7.77 8.86
N ARG A 796 31.51 7.81 9.39
CA ARG A 796 32.74 7.50 8.64
C ARG A 796 32.80 6.02 8.28
N SER A 797 32.49 5.12 9.21
CA SER A 797 32.46 3.67 8.97
C SER A 797 31.39 3.28 7.94
N TYR A 798 30.19 3.87 8.03
CA TYR A 798 29.12 3.63 7.08
C TYR A 798 29.45 4.17 5.68
N LEU A 799 30.01 5.39 5.61
CA LEU A 799 30.50 5.95 4.35
C LEU A 799 31.57 5.04 3.74
N TYR A 800 32.53 4.53 4.51
CA TYR A 800 33.54 3.61 4.00
C TYR A 800 32.94 2.34 3.41
N SER A 801 31.99 1.70 4.11
CA SER A 801 31.32 0.47 3.64
C SER A 801 30.58 0.72 2.32
N THR A 802 29.94 1.88 2.22
CA THR A 802 29.26 2.36 1.01
C THR A 802 30.23 2.59 -0.15
N CYS A 803 31.32 3.30 0.10
CA CYS A 803 32.32 3.64 -0.91
C CYS A 803 33.15 2.43 -1.37
N SER A 804 33.25 1.37 -0.55
CA SER A 804 34.08 0.21 -0.82
C SER A 804 33.31 -0.95 -1.41
N GLU A 805 32.14 -1.32 -0.87
CA GLU A 805 31.44 -2.57 -1.21
C GLU A 805 29.95 -2.40 -1.54
N SER A 806 29.17 -1.67 -0.75
CA SER A 806 27.69 -1.72 -0.84
C SER A 806 27.08 -0.76 -1.86
N GLY A 807 27.70 0.40 -2.11
CA GLY A 807 27.16 1.43 -2.99
C GLY A 807 25.82 2.00 -2.50
N ALA A 808 24.79 1.93 -3.33
CA ALA A 808 23.46 2.48 -3.14
C ALA A 808 23.47 3.99 -2.94
N TYR A 809 24.22 4.71 -3.79
CA TYR A 809 24.24 6.17 -3.75
C TYR A 809 22.85 6.71 -4.12
N GLN A 810 22.20 7.41 -3.18
CA GLN A 810 20.94 8.09 -3.47
C GLN A 810 21.21 9.20 -4.50
N VAL A 811 20.57 9.11 -5.65
CA VAL A 811 20.72 10.04 -6.75
C VAL A 811 19.36 10.38 -7.33
N ALA A 812 19.27 11.49 -8.05
CA ALA A 812 18.06 11.81 -8.79
C ALA A 812 17.90 10.88 -9.99
N PRO A 813 16.68 10.41 -10.31
CA PRO A 813 16.43 9.65 -11.53
C PRO A 813 16.76 10.46 -12.78
N THR A 814 17.33 9.79 -13.78
CA THR A 814 17.71 10.43 -15.05
C THR A 814 16.51 10.93 -15.84
N ASN A 815 15.35 10.28 -15.71
CA ASN A 815 14.12 10.59 -16.41
C ASN A 815 12.90 10.38 -15.50
N GLY A 816 11.78 11.02 -15.82
CA GLY A 816 10.54 10.90 -15.06
C GLY A 816 10.51 11.81 -13.83
N PRO A 817 9.49 11.66 -12.96
CA PRO A 817 9.32 12.48 -11.77
C PRO A 817 10.52 12.37 -10.82
N SER A 818 10.95 13.49 -10.25
CA SER A 818 12.04 13.52 -9.27
C SER A 818 11.67 14.37 -8.06
N LEU A 819 11.97 13.86 -6.86
CA LEU A 819 11.83 14.61 -5.60
C LEU A 819 13.08 15.41 -5.24
N ILE A 820 14.20 15.18 -5.94
CA ILE A 820 15.48 15.86 -5.71
C ILE A 820 16.08 16.34 -7.04
N SER A 821 16.91 17.38 -6.98
CA SER A 821 17.51 17.97 -8.20
C SER A 821 18.40 16.98 -8.94
N ARG A 822 18.34 16.99 -10.27
CA ARG A 822 19.19 16.17 -11.14
C ARG A 822 20.67 16.53 -11.12
N VAL A 823 21.08 17.58 -10.41
CA VAL A 823 22.49 17.84 -10.12
C VAL A 823 23.08 16.87 -9.07
N LEU A 824 22.23 16.19 -8.30
CA LEU A 824 22.65 15.16 -7.34
C LEU A 824 22.80 13.83 -8.05
N GLN A 825 24.03 13.56 -8.50
CA GLN A 825 24.43 12.34 -9.20
C GLN A 825 25.57 11.63 -8.46
N ILE A 826 25.99 10.48 -9.00
CA ILE A 826 27.02 9.58 -8.42
C ILE A 826 28.30 10.34 -8.04
N ASP A 827 28.70 11.33 -8.83
CA ASP A 827 29.92 12.11 -8.63
C ASP A 827 29.93 12.88 -7.30
N TYR A 828 28.76 13.25 -6.78
CA TYR A 828 28.66 13.98 -5.52
C TYR A 828 29.05 13.11 -4.32
N THR A 829 28.45 11.93 -4.19
CA THR A 829 28.82 10.98 -3.13
C THR A 829 30.24 10.43 -3.34
N GLN A 830 30.63 10.16 -4.59
CA GLN A 830 31.99 9.68 -4.90
C GLN A 830 33.08 10.71 -4.56
N GLN A 831 32.78 12.02 -4.64
CA GLN A 831 33.68 13.07 -4.17
C GLN A 831 33.95 12.93 -2.67
N TRP A 832 32.92 12.73 -1.84
CA TRP A 832 33.10 12.50 -0.40
C TRP A 832 33.89 11.23 -0.12
N CYS A 833 33.64 10.14 -0.85
CA CYS A 833 34.44 8.91 -0.73
C CYS A 833 35.93 9.19 -0.93
N THR A 834 36.26 9.93 -1.99
CA THR A 834 37.65 10.25 -2.36
C THR A 834 38.32 11.18 -1.34
N TRP A 835 37.56 12.13 -0.77
CA TRP A 835 38.09 13.04 0.24
C TRP A 835 38.19 12.43 1.63
N ALA A 836 37.23 11.59 2.01
CA ALA A 836 37.20 10.98 3.32
C ALA A 836 38.29 9.93 3.51
N PHE A 837 38.68 9.25 2.42
CA PHE A 837 39.62 8.13 2.45
C PHE A 837 40.79 8.37 1.50
N PRO A 838 41.71 9.30 1.83
CA PRO A 838 42.93 9.48 1.04
C PRO A 838 43.72 8.14 0.98
N PRO A 839 44.41 7.84 -0.14
CA PRO A 839 45.13 6.58 -0.28
C PRO A 839 46.13 6.34 0.85
N GLY A 840 46.08 5.15 1.45
CA GLY A 840 47.06 4.66 2.41
C GLY A 840 48.20 3.90 1.75
N GLU A 841 49.07 3.30 2.56
CA GLU A 841 50.19 2.47 2.09
C GLU A 841 49.72 1.11 1.55
N HIS A 842 48.63 0.56 2.12
CA HIS A 842 48.16 -0.80 1.87
C HIS A 842 46.74 -0.84 1.32
N ASN A 843 45.98 0.24 1.45
CA ASN A 843 44.59 0.30 1.00
C ASN A 843 44.26 1.66 0.37
N SER A 844 43.31 1.65 -0.56
CA SER A 844 42.81 2.85 -1.22
C SER A 844 41.35 2.66 -1.60
N ILE A 845 40.53 3.71 -1.47
CA ILE A 845 39.15 3.65 -1.92
C ILE A 845 39.09 3.54 -3.45
N PRO A 846 38.30 2.61 -4.01
CA PRO A 846 38.19 2.48 -5.47
C PRO A 846 37.46 3.68 -6.09
N ALA A 847 37.65 3.89 -7.40
CA ALA A 847 36.98 4.96 -8.15
C ALA A 847 35.45 4.80 -8.19
N THR A 848 34.96 3.56 -8.01
CA THR A 848 33.56 3.19 -7.77
C THR A 848 33.54 1.99 -6.83
N PRO A 849 32.52 1.84 -5.96
CA PRO A 849 32.40 0.68 -5.08
C PRO A 849 32.53 -0.65 -5.81
N GLN A 850 33.21 -1.62 -5.19
CA GLN A 850 33.44 -2.94 -5.74
C GLN A 850 32.27 -3.88 -5.37
N LEU A 851 31.11 -3.62 -5.99
CA LEU A 851 29.82 -4.27 -5.68
C LEU A 851 29.85 -5.81 -5.70
N HIS A 852 30.80 -6.42 -6.41
CA HIS A 852 30.91 -7.87 -6.51
C HIS A 852 31.25 -8.55 -5.17
N TYR A 853 31.96 -7.89 -4.27
CA TYR A 853 32.26 -8.43 -2.93
C TYR A 853 31.00 -8.57 -2.07
N TYR A 854 30.03 -7.68 -2.27
CA TYR A 854 28.74 -7.71 -1.58
C TYR A 854 27.76 -8.66 -2.29
N ASN A 855 27.64 -8.55 -3.62
CA ASN A 855 26.67 -9.32 -4.41
C ASN A 855 26.98 -10.81 -4.53
N LYS A 856 28.23 -11.25 -4.28
CA LYS A 856 28.60 -12.68 -4.33
C LYS A 856 27.79 -13.56 -3.37
N TYR A 857 27.17 -12.97 -2.34
CA TYR A 857 26.33 -13.69 -1.38
C TYR A 857 24.90 -13.97 -1.89
N GLY A 858 24.54 -13.46 -3.08
CA GLY A 858 23.31 -13.81 -3.78
C GLY A 858 22.42 -12.61 -4.15
N GLY A 859 22.72 -11.41 -3.65
CA GLY A 859 21.90 -10.22 -3.94
C GLY A 859 20.43 -10.45 -3.57
N TRP A 860 19.52 -10.06 -4.47
CA TRP A 860 18.09 -10.36 -4.35
C TRP A 860 17.75 -11.86 -4.21
N ASP A 861 18.62 -12.75 -4.67
CA ASP A 861 18.45 -14.21 -4.63
C ASP A 861 19.20 -14.86 -3.46
N VAL A 862 19.62 -14.08 -2.46
CA VAL A 862 20.22 -14.62 -1.24
C VAL A 862 19.27 -15.63 -0.59
N GLN A 863 19.76 -16.86 -0.44
CA GLN A 863 19.02 -17.97 0.15
C GLN A 863 19.95 -18.89 0.91
N ALA A 864 19.52 -19.27 2.11
CA ALA A 864 20.08 -20.32 2.93
C ALA A 864 18.91 -21.11 3.55
N GLU A 865 19.16 -22.35 3.97
CA GLU A 865 18.17 -23.09 4.77
C GLU A 865 17.94 -22.35 6.08
N ASN A 866 16.69 -22.26 6.53
CA ASN A 866 16.30 -21.57 7.76
C ASN A 866 16.66 -20.07 7.79
N LEU A 867 16.73 -19.42 6.61
CA LEU A 867 16.80 -17.96 6.50
C LEU A 867 15.43 -17.39 6.13
N ALA A 868 14.85 -16.61 7.05
CA ALA A 868 13.64 -15.83 6.83
C ALA A 868 13.99 -14.44 6.31
N LYS A 869 13.16 -13.92 5.40
CA LYS A 869 13.25 -12.55 4.88
C LYS A 869 11.94 -11.83 5.12
N ILE A 870 11.96 -10.73 5.85
CA ILE A 870 10.76 -9.96 6.17
C ILE A 870 10.98 -8.50 5.79
N ASP A 871 10.12 -7.91 4.97
CA ASP A 871 10.31 -6.54 4.48
C ASP A 871 9.01 -5.72 4.66
N GLY A 872 9.14 -4.39 4.72
CA GLY A 872 8.02 -3.46 4.67
C GLY A 872 7.75 -2.97 3.25
N ASN A 873 6.49 -2.93 2.80
CA ASN A 873 6.18 -2.55 1.42
C ASN A 873 6.28 -1.03 1.12
N THR A 874 6.39 -0.18 2.15
CA THR A 874 6.59 1.28 2.02
C THR A 874 8.00 1.71 2.42
N ASP A 875 8.90 0.76 2.65
CA ASP A 875 10.29 1.00 2.99
C ASP A 875 11.08 1.57 1.79
N VAL A 876 11.82 2.66 2.03
CA VAL A 876 12.75 3.27 1.06
C VAL A 876 13.90 2.34 0.67
N TRP A 877 14.15 1.28 1.44
CA TRP A 877 15.17 0.28 1.15
C TRP A 877 14.65 -0.97 0.45
N LEU A 878 13.33 -1.10 0.24
CA LEU A 878 12.69 -2.30 -0.30
C LEU A 878 13.35 -2.82 -1.58
N ASP A 879 13.77 -1.93 -2.48
CA ASP A 879 14.30 -2.33 -3.78
C ASP A 879 15.74 -2.89 -3.72
N LEU A 880 16.41 -2.80 -2.57
CA LEU A 880 17.65 -3.54 -2.26
C LEU A 880 17.40 -4.85 -1.48
N CYS A 881 16.14 -5.10 -1.09
CA CYS A 881 15.74 -6.24 -0.27
C CYS A 881 15.17 -7.40 -1.09
N TYR A 882 14.84 -8.51 -0.43
CA TYR A 882 14.34 -9.71 -1.08
C TYR A 882 13.01 -9.49 -1.82
N HIS A 883 12.11 -8.66 -1.27
CA HIS A 883 10.82 -8.33 -1.90
C HIS A 883 10.87 -7.12 -2.85
N SER A 884 12.06 -6.75 -3.33
CA SER A 884 12.28 -5.69 -4.32
C SER A 884 11.33 -5.78 -5.52
N ASN A 885 10.89 -4.62 -6.03
CA ASN A 885 10.13 -4.53 -7.28
C ASN A 885 11.03 -4.76 -8.51
N LEU A 886 12.35 -4.63 -8.34
CA LEU A 886 13.36 -4.86 -9.37
C LEU A 886 13.84 -6.33 -9.41
N ALA A 887 13.57 -7.08 -8.35
CA ALA A 887 13.92 -8.49 -8.25
C ALA A 887 13.09 -9.36 -9.23
N PRO A 888 13.67 -10.46 -9.77
CA PRO A 888 12.92 -11.44 -10.57
C PRO A 888 11.67 -11.99 -9.85
N GLN A 889 10.55 -12.04 -10.58
CA GLN A 889 9.24 -12.48 -10.07
C GLN A 889 8.77 -13.79 -10.76
N PRO A 890 7.98 -14.65 -10.08
CA PRO A 890 7.39 -14.48 -8.74
C PRO A 890 8.31 -14.92 -7.60
N ARG A 891 8.25 -14.22 -6.46
CA ARG A 891 8.84 -14.66 -5.18
C ARG A 891 7.87 -15.59 -4.44
N ILE A 892 8.29 -16.83 -4.17
CA ILE A 892 7.47 -17.86 -3.50
C ILE A 892 8.00 -18.11 -2.09
N SER A 893 7.14 -17.95 -1.09
CA SER A 893 7.43 -18.27 0.31
C SER A 893 7.13 -19.75 0.59
N SER A 894 7.96 -20.40 1.41
CA SER A 894 7.80 -21.79 1.85
C SER A 894 8.37 -21.98 3.25
N ASP A 895 8.05 -23.10 3.91
CA ASP A 895 8.57 -23.39 5.25
C ASP A 895 10.11 -23.46 5.31
N LYS A 896 10.76 -23.86 4.21
CA LYS A 896 12.24 -23.96 4.12
C LYS A 896 12.90 -22.63 3.76
N TYR A 897 12.21 -21.80 2.98
CA TYR A 897 12.66 -20.48 2.55
C TYR A 897 11.61 -19.42 2.87
N PRO A 898 11.34 -19.16 4.17
CA PRO A 898 10.27 -18.28 4.57
C PRO A 898 10.51 -16.85 4.09
N SER A 899 9.44 -16.20 3.64
CA SER A 899 9.42 -14.76 3.42
C SER A 899 8.06 -14.14 3.73
N TYR A 900 8.06 -12.89 4.16
CA TYR A 900 6.87 -12.13 4.53
C TYR A 900 7.02 -10.65 4.12
N LEU A 901 5.99 -10.07 3.52
CA LEU A 901 5.95 -8.65 3.15
C LEU A 901 4.84 -7.98 3.95
N ILE A 902 5.20 -7.05 4.83
CA ILE A 902 4.27 -6.36 5.72
C ILE A 902 3.65 -5.19 4.94
N ALA A 903 2.33 -5.24 4.74
CA ALA A 903 1.60 -4.18 4.06
C ALA A 903 1.52 -2.91 4.93
N GLY A 904 1.83 -1.76 4.34
CA GLY A 904 1.84 -0.44 4.98
C GLY A 904 3.08 -0.14 5.84
N ALA A 905 3.97 -1.11 6.03
CA ALA A 905 5.12 -0.96 6.92
C ALA A 905 6.34 -0.35 6.21
N GLY A 906 7.02 0.54 6.94
CA GLY A 906 8.30 1.12 6.56
C GLY A 906 9.48 0.28 7.07
N HIS A 907 10.61 0.94 7.30
CA HIS A 907 11.90 0.30 7.52
C HIS A 907 11.95 -0.57 8.79
N HIS A 908 12.04 -1.90 8.59
CA HIS A 908 12.13 -2.96 9.62
C HIS A 908 11.19 -2.76 10.82
N TRP A 909 9.93 -2.40 10.57
CA TRP A 909 8.92 -2.13 11.60
C TRP A 909 8.63 -3.31 12.53
N ASP A 910 8.84 -4.54 12.05
CA ASP A 910 8.75 -5.79 12.80
C ASP A 910 9.79 -5.90 13.92
N SER A 911 10.95 -5.25 13.82
CA SER A 911 11.92 -5.27 14.93
C SER A 911 11.40 -4.57 16.20
N TYR A 912 10.46 -3.63 16.05
CA TYR A 912 9.84 -2.90 17.16
C TYR A 912 8.67 -3.68 17.72
N GLY A 913 8.42 -3.52 19.02
CA GLY A 913 7.32 -4.18 19.71
C GLY A 913 6.98 -3.53 21.05
N ILE A 914 5.88 -4.00 21.63
CA ILE A 914 5.46 -3.70 23.00
C ILE A 914 5.25 -5.01 23.78
N LYS A 915 5.42 -4.96 25.12
CA LYS A 915 5.30 -6.16 25.97
C LYS A 915 3.95 -6.89 25.83
N ASN A 916 2.87 -6.15 25.60
CA ASN A 916 1.57 -6.73 25.33
C ASN A 916 1.35 -6.82 23.82
N VAL A 917 1.91 -7.86 23.19
CA VAL A 917 1.81 -8.13 21.74
C VAL A 917 0.35 -8.13 21.26
N SER A 918 -0.60 -8.57 22.10
CA SER A 918 -2.03 -8.54 21.76
C SER A 918 -2.62 -7.13 21.59
N ALA A 919 -1.94 -6.09 22.05
CA ALA A 919 -2.34 -4.68 21.90
C ALA A 919 -1.67 -3.98 20.71
N GLU A 920 -0.80 -4.67 19.97
CA GLU A 920 -0.18 -4.13 18.77
C GLU A 920 -1.20 -4.01 17.63
N PRO A 921 -0.97 -3.07 16.68
CA PRO A 921 -1.74 -3.02 15.44
C PRO A 921 -1.71 -4.37 14.73
N ASP A 922 -2.84 -4.77 14.14
CA ASP A 922 -3.05 -6.11 13.59
C ASP A 922 -1.94 -6.52 12.60
N TYR A 923 -1.53 -5.62 11.70
CA TYR A 923 -0.50 -5.90 10.70
C TYR A 923 0.91 -6.16 11.28
N ILE A 924 1.26 -5.53 12.41
CA ILE A 924 2.52 -5.81 13.11
C ILE A 924 2.39 -7.08 13.95
N ARG A 925 1.27 -7.22 14.65
CA ARG A 925 1.01 -8.41 15.46
C ARG A 925 1.08 -9.69 14.63
N GLU A 926 0.52 -9.68 13.41
CA GLU A 926 0.61 -10.81 12.50
C GLU A 926 2.04 -11.06 11.99
N ALA A 927 2.85 -10.01 11.82
CA ALA A 927 4.27 -10.13 11.50
C ALA A 927 5.03 -10.83 12.63
N HIS A 928 4.88 -10.39 13.88
CA HIS A 928 5.52 -11.03 15.04
C HIS A 928 5.04 -12.47 15.23
N TYR A 929 3.75 -12.75 15.07
CA TYR A 929 3.24 -14.12 15.10
C TYR A 929 3.80 -14.98 13.97
N TRP A 930 4.06 -14.40 12.80
CA TRP A 930 4.75 -15.10 11.72
C TRP A 930 6.21 -15.41 12.07
N GLU A 931 6.92 -14.48 12.71
CA GLU A 931 8.30 -14.68 13.17
C GLU A 931 8.37 -15.75 14.27
N GLU A 932 7.45 -15.75 15.25
CA GLU A 932 7.36 -16.80 16.26
C GLU A 932 7.15 -18.19 15.63
N ARG A 933 6.24 -18.31 14.66
CA ARG A 933 6.01 -19.58 13.94
C ARG A 933 7.24 -20.01 13.16
N THR A 934 7.94 -19.06 12.55
CA THR A 934 9.15 -19.31 11.78
C THR A 934 10.28 -19.80 12.67
N VAL A 935 10.53 -19.14 13.81
CA VAL A 935 11.50 -19.57 14.81
C VAL A 935 11.15 -20.95 15.38
N SER A 936 9.88 -21.21 15.69
CA SER A 936 9.44 -22.54 16.13
C SER A 936 9.84 -23.64 15.15
N ARG A 937 9.74 -23.35 13.84
CA ARG A 937 10.11 -24.28 12.79
C ARG A 937 11.62 -24.45 12.66
N PHE A 938 12.39 -23.37 12.78
CA PHE A 938 13.86 -23.44 12.80
C PHE A 938 14.38 -24.30 13.96
N LEU A 939 13.81 -24.13 15.15
CA LEU A 939 14.17 -24.94 16.32
C LEU A 939 13.78 -26.41 16.13
N GLN A 940 12.63 -26.70 15.51
CA GLN A 940 12.26 -28.07 15.19
C GLN A 940 13.26 -28.72 14.22
N PHE A 941 13.61 -28.04 13.12
CA PHE A 941 14.58 -28.57 12.16
C PHE A 941 15.97 -28.75 12.78
N TRP A 942 16.36 -27.86 13.69
CA TRP A 942 17.61 -27.99 14.42
C TRP A 942 17.65 -29.23 15.32
N ALA A 943 16.55 -29.54 15.99
CA ALA A 943 16.42 -30.73 16.83
C ALA A 943 16.39 -32.05 16.02
N GLU A 944 16.01 -31.99 14.74
CA GLU A 944 15.99 -33.14 13.83
C GLU A 944 17.35 -33.41 13.16
N LYS A 945 18.31 -32.48 13.20
CA LYS A 945 19.67 -32.72 12.71
C LYS A 945 20.40 -33.69 13.65
N GLU A 946 20.97 -34.76 13.09
CA GLU A 946 22.00 -35.54 13.79
C GLU A 946 23.26 -34.67 13.85
N HIS A 947 23.59 -34.15 15.03
CA HIS A 947 24.77 -33.32 15.30
C HIS A 947 26.01 -34.14 15.62
#